data_AF-A0A2V5T0R7-F1
#
_entry.id   AF-A0A2V5T0R7-F1
#
_cell.length_a   1.000
_cell.length_b   1.000
_cell.length_c   1.000
_cell.angle_alpha   90.00
_cell.angle_beta   90.00
_cell.angle_gamma   90.00
#
_symmetry.space_group_name_H-M   'P 1'
#
loop_
_entity.id
_entity.type
_entity.pdbx_description
1 polymer ?
#
loop_
_entity_poly.entity_id
_entity_poly.type
_entity_poly.pdbx_seq_one_letter_code
_entity_poly.pdbx_strand_id
1 'polypeptide(L)'
;MMAGFVSAPGTSASARHGDHHGLWIDPQNSNRIANANDGGASISLDGGKTWTTQNNQPTAQFYHVAVDNAFPYHIYGAQQDNSSVGIASRTDWGAIGPADWFVAGGGESGFVVSDPRDWHIIYSNDEGNAWVRYDKSKEEVQDISPVPLDNAGHGAVDVAHRFQWVSPLMLSPHNPDVLYTAAECVFKSTDHGQSWTQISGDLTRNDKSKQQPSGGPLTNDITSIEYYDTIFALAESPIKKGTIWTGTDDGLVQVTADDGQHWSNVTPKMPDWSTVDLIDPSPHDANTAYVAIDRHKLDDFKPYIFKTTDLGKTWTAITNGIPDGAYVHAVREDPEKRGLLYAGTELGVFVSLDDGAHWQPLQLNLPVSPIHDLVVKDDDLVVATHGRSFWVLDDITPLRQLSTQSAKADVILYQPQTALRLHYPDEFDKRQPVGDNPPPGAIINYYFKTAPKEEVSLEILDSSGKVVRHLSSKEKKEGEQPPEWPDRVERAKTIPANEGMNRFAWDLRYDDPIQIPGAFYFGVGPRGPLALPGDYQVKLTVGGKSQTAPLHLAIDPRTKGAEAALQKQLTLAMQVNDCMSRLHQAVNEIRDLRSQIQTLHKRFGDDSRLKSSLAAADDLDHKMSEIEQKLIQVNMKGSEGNLAFPNMLNERFETFSHIIEAGDTEPTKPQLDVFQTLSAQLEEQLTKWTQLKTDEVPKVSELIKQANLPALLISEKKTGE
;
A
#
# COMPACT_ATOMS: atom_id res chain seq x y z
N MET A 1 41.83 11.73 11.40
CA MET A 1 42.10 10.32 11.77
C MET A 1 41.35 10.02 13.06
N MET A 2 40.08 9.65 12.94
CA MET A 2 39.39 8.92 13.99
C MET A 2 39.49 7.45 13.58
N ALA A 3 40.28 6.68 14.32
CA ALA A 3 40.32 5.24 14.18
C ALA A 3 38.98 4.68 14.66
N GLY A 4 38.43 3.73 13.90
CA GLY A 4 37.15 3.09 14.18
C GLY A 4 37.06 2.60 15.62
N PHE A 5 35.98 2.98 16.29
CA PHE A 5 35.59 2.35 17.54
C PHE A 5 34.97 0.99 17.21
N VAL A 6 35.80 -0.04 17.07
CA VAL A 6 35.34 -1.43 17.13
C VAL A 6 34.90 -1.70 18.57
N SER A 7 33.63 -2.07 18.75
CA SER A 7 33.14 -2.48 20.07
C SER A 7 33.86 -3.76 20.52
N ALA A 8 34.51 -3.70 21.69
CA ALA A 8 35.06 -4.89 22.33
C ALA A 8 33.91 -5.77 22.86
N PRO A 9 33.96 -7.11 22.72
CA PRO A 9 32.92 -7.98 23.24
C PRO A 9 32.89 -7.88 24.77
N GLY A 10 31.75 -7.48 25.34
CA GLY A 10 31.47 -7.62 26.77
C GLY A 10 31.41 -6.35 27.63
N THR A 11 31.28 -5.15 27.05
CA THR A 11 30.88 -3.96 27.84
C THR A 11 29.46 -3.51 27.47
N SER A 12 28.61 -3.43 28.48
CA SER A 12 27.20 -3.05 28.39
C SER A 12 27.04 -1.56 28.09
N ALA A 13 27.15 -1.17 26.83
CA ALA A 13 26.60 0.05 26.21
C ALA A 13 26.99 0.10 24.72
N SER A 14 26.67 -0.93 23.93
CA SER A 14 26.99 -0.92 22.51
C SER A 14 26.11 0.08 21.78
N ALA A 15 26.72 0.97 21.00
CA ALA A 15 26.03 1.62 19.90
C ALA A 15 25.40 0.53 19.01
N ARG A 16 24.23 0.82 18.45
CA ARG A 16 23.37 -0.20 17.82
C ARG A 16 23.81 -0.60 16.40
N HIS A 17 24.85 0.03 15.86
CA HIS A 17 25.45 -0.21 14.53
C HIS A 17 26.96 0.01 14.58
N GLY A 18 27.71 -0.51 13.60
CA GLY A 18 29.12 -0.18 13.33
C GLY A 18 29.28 1.20 12.68
N ASP A 19 30.51 1.54 12.25
CA ASP A 19 30.85 2.70 11.41
C ASP A 19 30.26 4.06 11.85
N HIS A 20 30.88 4.61 12.90
CA HIS A 20 30.49 5.89 13.48
C HIS A 20 31.16 7.06 12.76
N HIS A 21 30.36 7.89 12.08
CA HIS A 21 30.84 9.03 11.29
C HIS A 21 30.59 10.39 11.97
N GLY A 22 29.68 10.45 12.95
CA GLY A 22 29.33 11.70 13.63
C GLY A 22 29.07 11.52 15.12
N LEU A 23 29.63 12.42 15.93
CA LEU A 23 29.35 12.49 17.37
C LEU A 23 29.08 13.94 17.76
N TRP A 24 27.94 14.17 18.41
CA TRP A 24 27.58 15.46 18.97
C TRP A 24 27.26 15.31 20.47
N ILE A 25 27.78 16.22 21.28
CA ILE A 25 27.54 16.28 22.73
C ILE A 25 26.88 17.62 23.01
N ASP A 26 25.75 17.62 23.71
CA ASP A 26 25.03 18.85 24.07
C ASP A 26 25.94 19.73 24.93
N PRO A 27 26.28 20.96 24.48
CA PRO A 27 27.16 21.85 25.22
C PRO A 27 26.58 22.31 26.57
N GLN A 28 25.26 22.16 26.77
CA GLN A 28 24.58 22.49 28.03
C GLN A 28 24.42 21.29 28.96
N ASN A 29 24.56 20.06 28.45
CA ASN A 29 24.39 18.84 29.24
C ASN A 29 25.12 17.66 28.60
N SER A 30 26.31 17.33 29.10
CA SER A 30 27.15 16.24 28.57
C SER A 30 26.53 14.85 28.68
N ASN A 31 25.41 14.68 29.39
CA ASN A 31 24.67 13.42 29.38
C ASN A 31 23.88 13.21 28.08
N ARG A 32 23.64 14.27 27.30
CA ARG A 32 22.95 14.19 26.02
C ARG A 32 23.96 14.07 24.89
N ILE A 33 23.95 12.93 24.21
CA ILE A 33 24.89 12.60 23.13
C ILE A 33 24.07 12.12 21.93
N ALA A 34 24.39 12.60 20.74
CA ALA A 34 23.91 12.04 19.49
C ALA A 34 25.07 11.36 18.76
N ASN A 35 24.88 10.10 18.37
CA ASN A 35 25.85 9.31 17.61
C ASN A 35 25.22 8.94 16.27
N ALA A 36 25.89 9.29 15.18
CA ALA A 36 25.49 9.01 13.81
C ALA A 36 26.44 7.99 13.19
N ASN A 37 25.85 6.99 12.54
CA ASN A 37 26.48 5.90 11.82
C ASN A 37 25.69 5.58 10.55
N ASP A 38 26.16 4.60 9.77
CA ASP A 38 25.51 4.22 8.50
C ASP A 38 24.06 3.74 8.69
N GLY A 39 23.76 3.10 9.83
CA GLY A 39 22.40 2.71 10.21
C GLY A 39 21.49 3.86 10.65
N GLY A 40 22.00 5.09 10.82
CA GLY A 40 21.25 6.28 11.23
C GLY A 40 21.75 6.90 12.54
N ALA A 41 20.86 7.58 13.27
CA ALA A 41 21.21 8.28 14.50
C ALA A 41 20.65 7.61 15.76
N SER A 42 21.45 7.59 16.83
CA SER A 42 21.03 7.18 18.18
C SER A 42 21.33 8.27 19.19
N ILE A 43 20.44 8.43 20.18
CA ILE A 43 20.54 9.46 21.21
C ILE A 43 20.72 8.80 22.57
N SER A 44 21.68 9.29 23.35
CA SER A 44 21.81 9.00 24.77
C SER A 44 21.38 10.21 25.59
N LEU A 45 20.75 9.97 26.74
CA LEU A 45 20.37 11.01 27.72
C LEU A 45 21.06 10.83 29.08
N ASP A 46 21.96 9.86 29.21
CA ASP A 46 22.63 9.47 30.46
C ASP A 46 24.16 9.32 30.34
N GLY A 47 24.75 9.98 29.32
CA GLY A 47 26.19 10.02 29.09
C GLY A 47 26.73 8.77 28.38
N GLY A 48 25.92 8.16 27.52
CA GLY A 48 26.30 7.00 26.71
C GLY A 48 26.10 5.65 27.39
N LYS A 49 25.41 5.58 28.54
CA LYS A 49 25.12 4.30 29.22
C LYS A 49 23.98 3.58 28.51
N THR A 50 22.98 4.32 28.04
CA THR A 50 21.89 3.82 27.21
C THR A 50 21.69 4.70 25.98
N TRP A 51 21.16 4.09 24.92
CA TRP A 51 20.92 4.72 23.62
C TRP A 51 19.51 4.40 23.12
N THR A 52 18.86 5.34 22.45
CA THR A 52 17.61 5.11 21.73
C THR A 52 17.78 4.06 20.62
N THR A 53 16.66 3.50 20.14
CA THR A 53 16.65 2.69 18.92
C THR A 53 17.02 3.54 17.70
N GLN A 54 17.64 2.92 16.70
CA GLN A 54 17.82 3.48 15.35
C GLN A 54 16.70 3.02 14.39
N ASN A 55 15.92 1.99 14.77
CA ASN A 55 14.85 1.40 13.96
C ASN A 55 13.58 2.28 13.87
N ASN A 56 13.70 3.57 14.20
CA ASN A 56 12.65 4.56 14.10
C ASN A 56 12.87 5.55 12.95
N GLN A 57 13.89 5.31 12.12
CA GLN A 57 14.26 6.12 10.96
C GLN A 57 14.25 5.21 9.71
N PRO A 58 13.56 5.58 8.63
CA PRO A 58 13.57 4.81 7.38
C PRO A 58 14.84 5.11 6.58
N THR A 59 16.00 4.66 7.07
CA THR A 59 17.32 4.97 6.48
C THR A 59 17.78 3.94 5.46
N ALA A 60 16.97 2.93 5.13
CA ALA A 60 17.37 1.88 4.20
C ALA A 60 17.73 2.47 2.83
N GLN A 61 18.90 2.05 2.34
CA GLN A 61 19.51 2.45 1.08
C GLN A 61 19.50 1.26 0.14
N PHE A 62 18.63 1.29 -0.86
CA PHE A 62 18.46 0.20 -1.83
C PHE A 62 19.07 0.57 -3.17
N TYR A 63 19.85 -0.36 -3.74
CA TYR A 63 20.44 -0.23 -5.07
C TYR A 63 19.46 -0.57 -6.19
N HIS A 64 18.72 -1.65 -6.00
CA HIS A 64 17.76 -2.19 -6.97
C HIS A 64 16.48 -2.64 -6.27
N VAL A 65 15.41 -2.78 -7.05
CA VAL A 65 14.16 -3.36 -6.58
C VAL A 65 13.68 -4.49 -7.48
N ALA A 66 13.27 -5.59 -6.86
CA ALA A 66 12.55 -6.68 -7.51
C ALA A 66 11.27 -7.03 -6.76
N VAL A 67 10.39 -7.77 -7.42
CA VAL A 67 9.09 -8.21 -6.90
C VAL A 67 8.81 -9.65 -7.33
N ASP A 68 8.06 -10.39 -6.53
CA ASP A 68 7.60 -11.74 -6.86
C ASP A 68 6.15 -11.79 -7.36
N ASN A 69 5.63 -13.01 -7.56
CA ASN A 69 4.24 -13.29 -7.92
C ASN A 69 3.42 -13.86 -6.74
N ALA A 70 3.90 -13.75 -5.51
CA ALA A 70 3.17 -14.21 -4.33
C ALA A 70 1.94 -13.32 -4.06
N PHE A 71 1.06 -13.78 -3.17
CA PHE A 71 -0.01 -12.94 -2.63
C PHE A 71 -0.04 -12.99 -1.09
N PRO A 72 0.17 -11.85 -0.39
CA PRO A 72 0.69 -10.59 -0.95
C PRO A 72 2.06 -10.79 -1.61
N TYR A 73 2.38 -9.97 -2.62
CA TYR A 73 3.70 -10.04 -3.26
C TYR A 73 4.77 -9.48 -2.32
N HIS A 74 6.01 -9.93 -2.46
CA HIS A 74 7.15 -9.40 -1.73
C HIS A 74 7.96 -8.43 -2.59
N ILE A 75 8.59 -7.46 -1.93
CA ILE A 75 9.51 -6.48 -2.49
C ILE A 75 10.91 -6.83 -1.98
N TYR A 76 11.88 -6.88 -2.88
CA TYR A 76 13.25 -7.29 -2.58
C TYR A 76 14.26 -6.22 -2.96
N GLY A 77 15.38 -6.18 -2.23
CA GLY A 77 16.55 -5.40 -2.61
C GLY A 77 17.73 -5.63 -1.68
N ALA A 78 18.94 -5.42 -2.22
CA ALA A 78 20.16 -5.36 -1.44
C ALA A 78 20.23 -4.01 -0.71
N GLN A 79 20.41 -4.06 0.61
CA GLN A 79 20.49 -2.87 1.45
C GLN A 79 21.94 -2.63 1.87
N GLN A 80 22.46 -1.45 1.55
CA GLN A 80 23.80 -1.01 1.94
C GLN A 80 24.04 -1.15 3.45
N ASP A 81 25.24 -1.63 3.81
CA ASP A 81 25.73 -1.87 5.18
C ASP A 81 24.79 -2.77 6.01
N ASN A 82 24.04 -3.65 5.34
CA ASN A 82 23.08 -4.57 5.95
C ASN A 82 23.01 -5.90 5.17
N SER A 83 21.82 -6.41 4.86
CA SER A 83 21.63 -7.64 4.10
C SER A 83 20.71 -7.36 2.92
N SER A 84 20.71 -8.28 1.97
CA SER A 84 19.62 -8.43 1.02
C SER A 84 18.35 -8.85 1.75
N VAL A 85 17.26 -8.18 1.46
CA VAL A 85 15.99 -8.32 2.20
C VAL A 85 14.82 -8.54 1.26
N GLY A 86 13.79 -9.20 1.78
CA GLY A 86 12.44 -9.25 1.23
C GLY A 86 11.43 -8.75 2.25
N ILE A 87 10.37 -8.08 1.80
CA ILE A 87 9.26 -7.62 2.64
C ILE A 87 7.91 -7.73 1.94
N ALA A 88 6.85 -8.05 2.68
CA ALA A 88 5.49 -8.06 2.15
C ALA A 88 5.04 -6.66 1.68
N SER A 89 4.34 -6.60 0.55
CA SER A 89 3.71 -5.37 0.03
C SER A 89 2.50 -4.89 0.84
N ARG A 90 1.91 -5.76 1.66
CA ARG A 90 0.77 -5.50 2.55
C ARG A 90 0.61 -6.61 3.57
N THR A 91 -0.09 -6.34 4.67
CA THR A 91 -0.39 -7.32 5.73
C THR A 91 -1.86 -7.34 6.14
N ASP A 92 -2.30 -8.43 6.78
CA ASP A 92 -3.68 -8.56 7.29
C ASP A 92 -3.90 -7.79 8.61
N TRP A 93 -2.86 -7.25 9.26
CA TRP A 93 -2.98 -6.50 10.53
C TRP A 93 -2.83 -4.98 10.36
N GLY A 94 -2.92 -4.47 9.12
CA GLY A 94 -3.10 -3.05 8.84
C GLY A 94 -1.82 -2.22 8.69
N ALA A 95 -0.64 -2.80 8.94
CA ALA A 95 0.65 -2.12 8.77
C ALA A 95 1.78 -3.09 8.44
N ILE A 96 2.83 -2.59 7.81
CA ILE A 96 3.99 -3.37 7.38
C ILE A 96 5.13 -3.15 8.39
N GLY A 97 5.40 -4.14 9.23
CA GLY A 97 6.29 -4.01 10.39
C GLY A 97 7.59 -4.82 10.30
N PRO A 98 8.43 -4.75 11.35
CA PRO A 98 9.68 -5.50 11.43
C PRO A 98 9.55 -7.03 11.24
N ALA A 99 8.39 -7.60 11.56
CA ALA A 99 8.14 -9.04 11.44
C ALA A 99 7.86 -9.49 9.98
N ASP A 100 7.62 -8.54 9.08
CA ASP A 100 7.36 -8.79 7.65
C ASP A 100 8.63 -8.84 6.81
N TRP A 101 9.76 -8.41 7.38
CA TRP A 101 11.07 -8.49 6.74
C TRP A 101 11.67 -9.89 6.91
N PHE A 102 12.36 -10.36 5.87
CA PHE A 102 13.24 -11.53 5.93
C PHE A 102 14.51 -11.31 5.10
N VAL A 103 15.57 -12.05 5.41
CA VAL A 103 16.82 -12.03 4.63
C VAL A 103 16.60 -12.83 3.34
N ALA A 104 16.99 -12.26 2.20
CA ALA A 104 16.74 -12.82 0.87
C ALA A 104 17.96 -13.58 0.27
N GLY A 105 18.88 -14.03 1.12
CA GLY A 105 20.19 -14.56 0.72
C GLY A 105 21.09 -13.47 0.12
N GLY A 106 22.36 -13.76 -0.14
CA GLY A 106 23.34 -12.78 -0.64
C GLY A 106 23.81 -11.87 0.49
N GLY A 107 24.19 -10.63 0.18
CA GLY A 107 24.60 -9.65 1.17
C GLY A 107 24.11 -8.24 0.85
N GLU A 108 24.91 -7.23 1.18
CA GLU A 108 24.50 -5.82 1.19
C GLU A 108 24.46 -5.17 -0.18
N SER A 109 25.08 -5.81 -1.17
CA SER A 109 25.25 -5.26 -2.51
C SER A 109 24.58 -6.15 -3.57
N GLY A 110 24.31 -5.57 -4.74
CA GLY A 110 23.81 -6.33 -5.89
C GLY A 110 22.28 -6.40 -6.06
N PHE A 111 21.86 -7.47 -6.73
CA PHE A 111 20.52 -7.73 -7.22
C PHE A 111 19.91 -8.92 -6.46
N VAL A 112 18.59 -8.84 -6.25
CA VAL A 112 17.80 -9.94 -5.70
C VAL A 112 16.70 -10.26 -6.71
N VAL A 113 16.54 -11.52 -7.09
CA VAL A 113 15.49 -11.97 -8.01
C VAL A 113 14.85 -13.25 -7.50
N SER A 114 13.52 -13.29 -7.41
CA SER A 114 12.76 -14.48 -7.00
C SER A 114 12.37 -15.34 -8.20
N ASP A 115 12.34 -16.65 -8.06
CA ASP A 115 11.73 -17.53 -9.07
C ASP A 115 10.22 -17.22 -9.18
N PRO A 116 9.71 -16.87 -10.37
CA PRO A 116 8.32 -16.45 -10.54
C PRO A 116 7.30 -17.58 -10.30
N ARG A 117 7.76 -18.84 -10.20
CA ARG A 117 6.93 -20.04 -9.94
C ARG A 117 6.85 -20.38 -8.46
N ASP A 118 7.88 -20.03 -7.68
CA ASP A 118 7.98 -20.31 -6.25
C ASP A 118 8.85 -19.24 -5.58
N TRP A 119 8.19 -18.31 -4.90
CA TRP A 119 8.86 -17.17 -4.25
C TRP A 119 9.85 -17.58 -3.15
N HIS A 120 9.79 -18.83 -2.66
CA HIS A 120 10.76 -19.32 -1.69
C HIS A 120 12.14 -19.54 -2.32
N ILE A 121 12.24 -19.65 -3.65
CA ILE A 121 13.52 -19.77 -4.35
C ILE A 121 13.96 -18.38 -4.80
N ILE A 122 15.05 -17.91 -4.22
CA ILE A 122 15.58 -16.57 -4.44
C ILE A 122 17.01 -16.70 -4.93
N TYR A 123 17.37 -15.91 -5.92
CA TYR A 123 18.73 -15.74 -6.38
C TYR A 123 19.18 -14.33 -6.03
N SER A 124 20.34 -14.24 -5.42
CA SER A 124 20.91 -12.96 -5.01
C SER A 124 22.42 -13.00 -5.15
N ASN A 125 23.04 -11.84 -5.14
CA ASN A 125 24.48 -11.73 -5.10
C ASN A 125 24.94 -10.73 -4.05
N ASP A 126 26.25 -10.55 -4.01
CA ASP A 126 26.99 -9.69 -3.10
C ASP A 126 28.35 -9.35 -3.72
N GLU A 127 29.12 -8.52 -3.04
CA GLU A 127 30.49 -8.22 -3.43
C GLU A 127 31.41 -9.43 -3.40
N GLY A 128 32.61 -9.28 -3.95
CA GLY A 128 33.66 -10.30 -3.79
C GLY A 128 33.34 -11.64 -4.46
N ASN A 129 32.50 -11.62 -5.50
CA ASN A 129 32.08 -12.75 -6.31
C ASN A 129 31.13 -13.76 -5.65
N ALA A 130 30.18 -13.33 -4.80
CA ALA A 130 29.22 -14.24 -4.19
C ALA A 130 27.86 -14.19 -4.91
N TRP A 131 27.51 -15.24 -5.65
CA TRP A 131 26.13 -15.48 -6.10
C TRP A 131 25.57 -16.66 -5.32
N VAL A 132 24.33 -16.52 -4.88
CA VAL A 132 23.66 -17.57 -4.14
C VAL A 132 22.29 -17.88 -4.69
N ARG A 133 21.91 -19.14 -4.54
CA ARG A 133 20.53 -19.61 -4.59
C ARG A 133 20.10 -19.91 -3.15
N TYR A 134 19.10 -19.18 -2.68
CA TYR A 134 18.53 -19.31 -1.35
C TYR A 134 17.14 -19.97 -1.42
N ASP A 135 16.93 -20.99 -0.59
CA ASP A 135 15.64 -21.65 -0.40
C ASP A 135 15.06 -21.22 0.96
N LYS A 136 14.19 -20.20 0.93
CA LYS A 136 13.54 -19.61 2.10
C LYS A 136 12.68 -20.59 2.88
N SER A 137 12.17 -21.65 2.24
CA SER A 137 11.36 -22.67 2.92
C SER A 137 12.20 -23.57 3.84
N LYS A 138 13.50 -23.68 3.54
CA LYS A 138 14.47 -24.51 4.27
C LYS A 138 15.50 -23.69 5.05
N GLU A 139 15.56 -22.39 4.82
CA GLU A 139 16.61 -21.51 5.34
C GLU A 139 18.01 -21.98 4.85
N GLU A 140 18.12 -22.43 3.60
CA GLU A 140 19.34 -23.02 3.04
C GLU A 140 19.90 -22.19 1.88
N VAL A 141 21.22 -21.94 1.89
CA VAL A 141 21.94 -21.16 0.89
C VAL A 141 22.89 -22.08 0.11
N GLN A 142 22.89 -21.98 -1.21
CA GLN A 142 23.85 -22.62 -2.10
C GLN A 142 24.64 -21.56 -2.88
N ASP A 143 25.97 -21.62 -2.84
CA ASP A 143 26.83 -20.84 -3.74
C ASP A 143 26.65 -21.32 -5.19
N ILE A 144 26.44 -20.38 -6.08
CA ILE A 144 26.29 -20.55 -7.53
C ILE A 144 27.17 -19.56 -8.30
N SER A 145 28.29 -19.15 -7.70
CA SER A 145 29.16 -18.11 -8.25
C SER A 145 29.84 -18.59 -9.54
N PRO A 146 29.90 -17.76 -10.61
CA PRO A 146 30.66 -18.12 -11.81
C PRO A 146 32.15 -18.38 -11.52
N VAL A 147 32.71 -17.61 -10.58
CA VAL A 147 34.10 -17.72 -10.11
C VAL A 147 34.12 -17.61 -8.57
N PRO A 148 34.04 -18.73 -7.82
CA PRO A 148 33.95 -18.71 -6.36
C PRO A 148 35.33 -18.48 -5.71
N LEU A 149 35.87 -17.28 -5.86
CA LEU A 149 37.18 -16.86 -5.32
C LEU A 149 37.10 -15.49 -4.66
N ASP A 150 37.71 -15.37 -3.49
CA ASP A 150 37.98 -14.08 -2.85
C ASP A 150 39.17 -13.40 -3.53
N ASN A 151 38.91 -12.23 -4.13
CA ASN A 151 39.90 -11.42 -4.84
C ASN A 151 40.37 -10.20 -4.03
N ALA A 152 40.03 -10.10 -2.73
CA ALA A 152 40.48 -8.99 -1.91
C ALA A 152 42.01 -8.83 -1.96
N GLY A 153 42.47 -7.59 -2.16
CA GLY A 153 43.89 -7.27 -2.33
C GLY A 153 44.45 -7.43 -3.75
N HIS A 154 43.69 -7.99 -4.71
CA HIS A 154 44.08 -8.07 -6.12
C HIS A 154 43.48 -6.92 -6.94
N GLY A 155 44.30 -6.20 -7.71
CA GLY A 155 43.79 -5.18 -8.62
C GLY A 155 43.01 -5.81 -9.78
N ALA A 156 42.14 -5.05 -10.42
CA ALA A 156 41.36 -5.50 -11.58
C ALA A 156 42.23 -6.05 -12.73
N VAL A 157 43.48 -5.57 -12.85
CA VAL A 157 44.47 -6.04 -13.83
C VAL A 157 44.96 -7.47 -13.57
N ASP A 158 44.88 -7.94 -12.32
CA ASP A 158 45.44 -9.23 -11.88
C ASP A 158 44.41 -10.37 -11.91
N VAL A 159 43.13 -10.06 -12.12
CA VAL A 159 42.03 -11.03 -12.10
C VAL A 159 41.57 -11.41 -13.51
N ALA A 160 41.05 -12.63 -13.65
CA ALA A 160 40.55 -13.12 -14.94
C ALA A 160 39.23 -12.44 -15.37
N HIS A 161 38.35 -12.23 -14.39
CA HIS A 161 37.03 -11.61 -14.58
C HIS A 161 36.83 -10.51 -13.54
N ARG A 162 36.28 -9.37 -13.98
CA ARG A 162 36.05 -8.17 -13.20
C ARG A 162 34.57 -8.03 -12.92
N PHE A 163 34.16 -8.43 -11.72
CA PHE A 163 32.78 -8.26 -11.26
C PHE A 163 32.66 -6.94 -10.51
N GLN A 164 31.50 -6.30 -10.65
CA GLN A 164 31.20 -5.00 -10.04
C GLN A 164 30.58 -5.18 -8.65
N TRP A 165 30.66 -4.15 -7.80
CA TRP A 165 29.93 -4.07 -6.51
C TRP A 165 28.45 -4.45 -6.67
N VAL A 166 27.79 -3.85 -7.66
CA VAL A 166 26.38 -4.11 -7.97
C VAL A 166 26.28 -4.94 -9.27
N SER A 167 26.91 -6.12 -9.27
CA SER A 167 26.94 -6.96 -10.48
C SER A 167 25.54 -7.36 -10.93
N PRO A 168 25.17 -7.20 -12.21
CA PRO A 168 23.83 -7.56 -12.68
C PRO A 168 23.52 -9.05 -12.51
N LEU A 169 22.32 -9.37 -12.03
CA LEU A 169 21.78 -10.72 -11.95
C LEU A 169 20.32 -10.68 -12.42
N MET A 170 19.96 -11.54 -13.37
CA MET A 170 18.57 -11.65 -13.84
C MET A 170 18.17 -13.07 -14.20
N LEU A 171 16.88 -13.37 -14.03
CA LEU A 171 16.23 -14.53 -14.65
C LEU A 171 15.74 -14.16 -16.05
N SER A 172 15.77 -15.12 -16.97
CA SER A 172 15.17 -14.94 -18.29
C SER A 172 13.64 -14.80 -18.16
N PRO A 173 13.00 -13.76 -18.73
CA PRO A 173 11.54 -13.68 -18.78
C PRO A 173 10.90 -14.80 -19.64
N HIS A 174 11.71 -15.52 -20.43
CA HIS A 174 11.25 -16.62 -21.30
C HIS A 174 11.43 -18.00 -20.66
N ASN A 175 12.32 -18.15 -19.68
CA ASN A 175 12.57 -19.41 -19.01
C ASN A 175 13.18 -19.19 -17.61
N PRO A 176 12.43 -19.42 -16.52
CA PRO A 176 12.94 -19.24 -15.15
C PRO A 176 14.03 -20.24 -14.72
N ASP A 177 14.43 -21.19 -15.57
CA ASP A 177 15.61 -22.03 -15.33
C ASP A 177 16.92 -21.39 -15.85
N VAL A 178 16.81 -20.27 -16.59
CA VAL A 178 17.93 -19.56 -17.22
C VAL A 178 18.26 -18.31 -16.42
N LEU A 179 19.52 -18.21 -16.00
CA LEU A 179 20.08 -17.05 -15.31
C LEU A 179 21.13 -16.38 -16.18
N TYR A 180 21.23 -15.07 -16.04
CA TYR A 180 22.32 -14.29 -16.59
C TYR A 180 22.96 -13.45 -15.48
N THR A 181 24.29 -13.36 -15.52
CA THR A 181 25.09 -12.43 -14.71
C THR A 181 26.21 -11.86 -15.57
N ALA A 182 26.91 -10.84 -15.09
CA ALA A 182 27.97 -10.19 -15.85
C ALA A 182 29.18 -9.76 -15.02
N ALA A 183 30.34 -9.84 -15.67
CA ALA A 183 31.61 -9.24 -15.30
C ALA A 183 31.97 -8.19 -16.38
N GLU A 184 33.17 -8.21 -16.93
CA GLU A 184 33.47 -7.57 -18.23
C GLU A 184 32.81 -8.30 -19.43
N CYS A 185 32.32 -9.51 -19.19
CA CYS A 185 31.62 -10.37 -20.14
C CYS A 185 30.32 -10.93 -19.54
N VAL A 186 29.46 -11.48 -20.37
CA VAL A 186 28.18 -12.07 -19.96
C VAL A 186 28.31 -13.56 -19.71
N PHE A 187 27.82 -14.01 -18.56
CA PHE A 187 27.67 -15.42 -18.21
C PHE A 187 26.19 -15.83 -18.27
N LYS A 188 25.96 -17.05 -18.76
CA LYS A 188 24.64 -17.67 -18.85
C LYS A 188 24.65 -19.03 -18.16
N SER A 189 23.66 -19.28 -17.31
CA SER A 189 23.33 -20.59 -16.79
C SER A 189 21.99 -21.05 -17.34
N THR A 190 21.82 -22.36 -17.55
CA THR A 190 20.54 -22.97 -17.94
C THR A 190 20.10 -24.05 -16.96
N ASP A 191 20.71 -24.07 -15.78
CA ASP A 191 20.56 -25.10 -14.75
C ASP A 191 20.54 -24.48 -13.33
N HIS A 192 19.91 -23.31 -13.19
CA HIS A 192 19.75 -22.61 -11.91
C HIS A 192 21.08 -22.21 -11.23
N GLY A 193 22.11 -21.90 -12.01
CA GLY A 193 23.41 -21.44 -11.52
C GLY A 193 24.39 -22.55 -11.17
N GLN A 194 24.06 -23.83 -11.42
CA GLN A 194 24.97 -24.94 -11.15
C GLN A 194 26.15 -24.96 -12.13
N SER A 195 25.97 -24.43 -13.34
CA SER A 195 27.04 -24.20 -14.30
C SER A 195 26.83 -22.90 -15.10
N TRP A 196 27.94 -22.28 -15.51
CA TRP A 196 27.96 -21.03 -16.26
C TRP A 196 28.74 -21.17 -17.55
N THR A 197 28.20 -20.62 -18.63
CA THR A 197 28.86 -20.48 -19.93
C THR A 197 29.08 -18.99 -20.21
N GLN A 198 30.31 -18.61 -20.52
CA GLN A 198 30.61 -17.26 -21.03
C GLN A 198 30.07 -17.14 -22.46
N ILE A 199 29.18 -16.19 -22.70
CA ILE A 199 28.50 -15.97 -23.99
C ILE A 199 28.91 -14.65 -24.66
N SER A 200 29.97 -13.99 -24.19
CA SER A 200 30.54 -12.81 -24.84
C SER A 200 32.05 -12.74 -24.62
N GLY A 201 32.75 -11.94 -25.43
CA GLY A 201 34.08 -11.45 -25.06
C GLY A 201 33.99 -10.33 -24.02
N ASP A 202 35.09 -9.63 -23.79
CA ASP A 202 35.11 -8.37 -23.05
C ASP A 202 34.33 -7.31 -23.84
N LEU A 203 33.21 -6.82 -23.28
CA LEU A 203 32.30 -5.88 -23.92
C LEU A 203 32.58 -4.41 -23.54
N THR A 204 33.62 -4.19 -22.74
CA THR A 204 34.01 -2.91 -22.14
C THR A 204 35.09 -2.22 -23.00
N ARG A 205 35.50 -1.00 -22.64
CA ARG A 205 36.66 -0.32 -23.23
C ARG A 205 37.97 -1.03 -22.88
N ASN A 206 38.00 -1.73 -21.75
CA ASN A 206 39.14 -2.49 -21.27
C ASN A 206 40.44 -1.66 -21.22
N ASP A 207 40.34 -0.44 -20.69
CA ASP A 207 41.48 0.45 -20.51
C ASP A 207 42.30 0.00 -19.30
N LYS A 208 43.40 -0.71 -19.57
CA LYS A 208 44.32 -1.22 -18.54
C LYS A 208 44.89 -0.15 -17.62
N SER A 209 44.89 1.12 -18.02
CA SER A 209 45.30 2.21 -17.13
C SER A 209 44.30 2.49 -16.01
N LYS A 210 43.04 2.05 -16.16
CA LYS A 210 41.94 2.19 -15.20
C LYS A 210 41.73 0.97 -14.30
N GLN A 211 42.40 -0.14 -14.61
CA GLN A 211 42.29 -1.41 -13.89
C GLN A 211 43.41 -1.62 -12.84
N GLN A 212 44.15 -0.55 -12.53
CA GLN A 212 45.23 -0.62 -11.54
C GLN A 212 44.66 -0.73 -10.12
N PRO A 213 45.43 -1.28 -9.17
CA PRO A 213 45.05 -1.27 -7.75
C PRO A 213 44.61 0.11 -7.25
N SER A 214 43.44 0.15 -6.61
CA SER A 214 42.86 1.36 -6.02
C SER A 214 43.44 1.69 -4.65
N GLY A 215 43.23 2.93 -4.22
CA GLY A 215 43.81 3.49 -2.99
C GLY A 215 45.01 4.40 -3.23
N GLY A 216 45.67 4.78 -2.14
CA GLY A 216 46.79 5.71 -2.12
C GLY A 216 48.10 5.05 -1.71
N PRO A 217 49.23 5.78 -1.73
CA PRO A 217 50.55 5.23 -1.39
C PRO A 217 50.68 4.73 0.06
N LEU A 218 49.69 5.03 0.91
CA LEU A 218 49.66 4.65 2.33
C LEU A 218 48.73 3.47 2.61
N THR A 219 47.65 3.32 1.86
CA THR A 219 46.62 2.30 2.08
C THR A 219 45.98 1.98 0.74
N ASN A 220 46.04 0.70 0.39
CA ASN A 220 45.30 0.15 -0.72
C ASN A 220 43.85 -0.07 -0.29
N ASP A 221 42.92 0.26 -1.16
CA ASP A 221 41.49 0.01 -0.99
C ASP A 221 41.10 -0.91 -2.15
N ILE A 222 41.13 -2.21 -1.89
CA ILE A 222 41.03 -3.26 -2.91
C ILE A 222 40.18 -4.38 -2.34
N THR A 223 38.88 -4.21 -2.45
CA THR A 223 37.86 -5.16 -1.98
C THR A 223 36.98 -5.64 -3.13
N SER A 224 37.41 -5.40 -4.39
CA SER A 224 36.71 -5.61 -5.67
C SER A 224 35.64 -4.56 -6.01
N ILE A 225 35.23 -3.74 -5.04
CA ILE A 225 34.27 -2.64 -5.19
C ILE A 225 34.78 -1.58 -6.19
N GLU A 226 36.09 -1.42 -6.26
CA GLU A 226 36.75 -0.37 -7.05
C GLU A 226 37.03 -0.82 -8.49
N TYR A 227 36.58 -2.00 -8.88
CA TYR A 227 36.79 -2.50 -10.23
C TYR A 227 36.02 -1.66 -11.26
N TYR A 228 36.71 -1.34 -12.35
CA TYR A 228 36.21 -0.53 -13.46
C TYR A 228 36.42 -1.28 -14.77
N ASP A 229 35.79 -0.80 -15.85
CA ASP A 229 35.63 -1.53 -17.11
C ASP A 229 34.87 -2.84 -16.86
N THR A 230 33.63 -2.71 -16.37
CA THR A 230 32.70 -3.80 -16.05
C THR A 230 31.34 -3.57 -16.72
N ILE A 231 30.59 -4.65 -16.95
CA ILE A 231 29.17 -4.54 -17.33
C ILE A 231 28.38 -4.20 -16.07
N PHE A 232 27.72 -3.05 -16.12
CA PHE A 232 26.98 -2.44 -15.02
C PHE A 232 25.45 -2.63 -15.15
N ALA A 233 24.96 -2.79 -16.38
CA ALA A 233 23.55 -3.04 -16.67
C ALA A 233 23.38 -4.23 -17.63
N LEU A 234 22.38 -5.07 -17.38
CA LEU A 234 22.08 -6.27 -18.17
C LEU A 234 20.56 -6.46 -18.24
N ALA A 235 20.03 -6.70 -19.44
CA ALA A 235 18.60 -6.96 -19.63
C ALA A 235 18.34 -7.87 -20.84
N GLU A 236 17.38 -8.80 -20.71
CA GLU A 236 16.85 -9.58 -21.83
C GLU A 236 15.52 -8.98 -22.30
N SER A 237 15.31 -8.92 -23.62
CA SER A 237 14.02 -8.49 -24.18
C SER A 237 12.89 -9.40 -23.68
N PRO A 238 11.81 -8.86 -23.09
CA PRO A 238 10.64 -9.67 -22.71
C PRO A 238 9.85 -10.19 -23.92
N ILE A 239 10.05 -9.63 -25.12
CA ILE A 239 9.36 -10.04 -26.35
C ILE A 239 10.15 -11.07 -27.14
N LYS A 240 11.47 -10.92 -27.23
CA LYS A 240 12.31 -11.75 -28.11
C LYS A 240 13.45 -12.41 -27.35
N LYS A 241 13.25 -13.69 -27.02
CA LYS A 241 14.26 -14.56 -26.42
C LYS A 241 15.61 -14.48 -27.13
N GLY A 242 16.69 -14.42 -26.34
CA GLY A 242 18.07 -14.33 -26.84
C GLY A 242 18.44 -12.95 -27.39
N THR A 243 17.57 -11.95 -27.24
CA THR A 243 17.94 -10.54 -27.45
C THR A 243 18.35 -9.94 -26.12
N ILE A 244 19.65 -9.72 -25.93
CA ILE A 244 20.24 -9.31 -24.65
C ILE A 244 21.00 -8.00 -24.86
N TRP A 245 20.81 -7.08 -23.93
CA TRP A 245 21.46 -5.78 -23.89
C TRP A 245 22.41 -5.68 -22.72
N THR A 246 23.55 -5.02 -22.91
CA THR A 246 24.49 -4.69 -21.85
C THR A 246 24.89 -3.23 -21.88
N GLY A 247 25.12 -2.68 -20.70
CA GLY A 247 25.64 -1.34 -20.48
C GLY A 247 26.84 -1.41 -19.53
N THR A 248 27.86 -0.61 -19.76
CA THR A 248 29.10 -0.64 -18.97
C THR A 248 29.30 0.64 -18.16
N ASP A 249 30.08 0.54 -17.09
CA ASP A 249 30.51 1.68 -16.26
C ASP A 249 31.49 2.64 -16.98
N ASP A 250 32.04 2.19 -18.09
CA ASP A 250 32.91 2.95 -19.00
C ASP A 250 32.19 3.49 -20.26
N GLY A 251 30.88 3.29 -20.36
CA GLY A 251 30.01 3.99 -21.31
C GLY A 251 29.90 3.38 -22.68
N LEU A 252 29.80 2.05 -22.75
CA LEU A 252 29.43 1.30 -23.93
C LEU A 252 28.05 0.66 -23.75
N VAL A 253 27.25 0.66 -24.82
CA VAL A 253 26.01 -0.11 -24.92
C VAL A 253 26.18 -1.16 -26.01
N GLN A 254 25.89 -2.42 -25.70
CA GLN A 254 26.01 -3.52 -26.64
C GLN A 254 24.71 -4.33 -26.69
N VAL A 255 24.47 -4.97 -27.84
CA VAL A 255 23.31 -5.83 -28.05
C VAL A 255 23.68 -7.09 -28.83
N THR A 256 23.11 -8.21 -28.41
CA THR A 256 23.02 -9.44 -29.20
C THR A 256 21.55 -9.73 -29.51
N ALA A 257 21.28 -10.35 -30.65
CA ALA A 257 19.95 -10.82 -31.05
C ALA A 257 19.91 -12.33 -31.36
N ASP A 258 20.99 -13.04 -31.01
CA ASP A 258 21.23 -14.45 -31.31
C ASP A 258 21.86 -15.20 -30.11
N ASP A 259 21.42 -14.82 -28.90
CA ASP A 259 21.75 -15.50 -27.64
C ASP A 259 23.26 -15.48 -27.34
N GLY A 260 23.92 -14.37 -27.66
CA GLY A 260 25.33 -14.12 -27.35
C GLY A 260 26.33 -14.55 -28.42
N GLN A 261 25.87 -15.13 -29.54
CA GLN A 261 26.79 -15.55 -30.61
C GLN A 261 27.49 -14.36 -31.26
N HIS A 262 26.77 -13.26 -31.48
CA HIS A 262 27.32 -12.01 -32.01
C HIS A 262 26.85 -10.81 -31.18
N TRP A 263 27.78 -9.92 -30.88
CA TRP A 263 27.55 -8.68 -30.14
C TRP A 263 27.86 -7.48 -31.02
N SER A 264 26.99 -6.48 -30.98
CA SER A 264 27.16 -5.21 -31.69
C SER A 264 27.24 -4.06 -30.70
N ASN A 265 28.28 -3.24 -30.81
CA ASN A 265 28.36 -1.98 -30.08
C ASN A 265 27.39 -0.98 -30.73
N VAL A 266 26.42 -0.56 -29.95
CA VAL A 266 25.30 0.31 -30.36
C VAL A 266 25.23 1.55 -29.47
N THR A 267 26.38 2.00 -28.97
CA THR A 267 26.46 3.12 -28.01
C THR A 267 25.86 4.41 -28.59
N PRO A 268 24.93 5.08 -27.87
CA PRO A 268 24.41 6.39 -28.29
C PRO A 268 25.53 7.43 -28.33
N LYS A 269 25.31 8.52 -29.07
CA LYS A 269 26.27 9.63 -29.08
C LYS A 269 26.18 10.41 -27.76
N MET A 270 27.00 10.01 -26.80
CA MET A 270 27.14 10.60 -25.47
C MET A 270 28.62 10.84 -25.14
N PRO A 271 28.96 11.64 -24.10
CA PRO A 271 30.35 11.83 -23.72
C PRO A 271 30.97 10.51 -23.24
N ASP A 272 32.28 10.35 -23.45
CA ASP A 272 33.00 9.16 -23.00
C ASP A 272 32.93 9.00 -21.47
N TRP A 273 33.10 7.76 -21.01
CA TRP A 273 33.13 7.37 -19.60
C TRP A 273 31.82 7.62 -18.84
N SER A 274 30.69 7.69 -19.55
CA SER A 274 29.37 7.76 -18.92
C SER A 274 28.97 6.40 -18.38
N THR A 275 28.50 6.28 -17.14
CA THR A 275 27.99 5.00 -16.63
C THR A 275 26.63 4.72 -17.25
N VAL A 276 26.45 3.55 -17.87
CA VAL A 276 25.12 3.06 -18.25
C VAL A 276 24.50 2.40 -17.04
N ASP A 277 23.69 3.17 -16.29
CA ASP A 277 23.16 2.77 -14.98
C ASP A 277 22.07 1.70 -15.12
N LEU A 278 21.23 1.82 -16.16
CA LEU A 278 20.12 0.90 -16.40
C LEU A 278 19.71 0.83 -17.87
N ILE A 279 19.29 -0.36 -18.30
CA ILE A 279 18.71 -0.61 -19.63
C ILE A 279 17.34 -1.25 -19.45
N ASP A 280 16.35 -0.74 -20.19
CA ASP A 280 14.97 -1.24 -20.20
C ASP A 280 14.53 -1.60 -21.63
N PRO A 281 14.60 -2.87 -22.02
CA PRO A 281 14.01 -3.35 -23.27
C PRO A 281 12.49 -3.27 -23.20
N SER A 282 11.85 -2.73 -24.24
CA SER A 282 10.42 -2.48 -24.24
C SER A 282 9.59 -3.78 -24.07
N PRO A 283 8.58 -3.78 -23.18
CA PRO A 283 7.59 -4.85 -23.10
C PRO A 283 6.62 -4.87 -24.29
N HIS A 284 6.71 -3.89 -25.20
CA HIS A 284 5.78 -3.74 -26.32
C HIS A 284 6.42 -3.93 -27.70
N ASP A 285 7.74 -3.78 -27.82
CA ASP A 285 8.45 -3.91 -29.10
C ASP A 285 9.88 -4.42 -28.94
N ALA A 286 10.21 -5.54 -29.61
CA ALA A 286 11.50 -6.21 -29.47
C ALA A 286 12.72 -5.39 -29.95
N ASN A 287 12.52 -4.31 -30.71
CA ASN A 287 13.59 -3.46 -31.22
C ASN A 287 13.76 -2.17 -30.41
N THR A 288 12.87 -1.93 -29.45
CA THR A 288 12.84 -0.71 -28.64
C THR A 288 13.50 -0.96 -27.30
N ALA A 289 14.34 -0.01 -26.87
CA ALA A 289 14.96 -0.01 -25.56
C ALA A 289 15.21 1.43 -25.10
N TYR A 290 15.24 1.61 -23.78
CA TYR A 290 15.55 2.86 -23.10
C TYR A 290 16.81 2.65 -22.25
N VAL A 291 17.66 3.67 -22.16
CA VAL A 291 18.86 3.63 -21.32
C VAL A 291 18.94 4.88 -20.46
N ALA A 292 19.17 4.68 -19.16
CA ALA A 292 19.51 5.74 -18.21
C ALA A 292 21.03 5.83 -18.08
N ILE A 293 21.55 7.06 -18.11
CA ILE A 293 22.98 7.31 -18.10
C ILE A 293 23.32 8.25 -16.94
N ASP A 294 24.26 7.81 -16.12
CA ASP A 294 24.75 8.56 -14.97
C ASP A 294 26.18 9.09 -15.22
N ARG A 295 26.40 10.35 -14.87
CA ARG A 295 27.66 11.06 -15.03
C ARG A 295 28.04 11.91 -13.81
N HIS A 296 27.33 11.76 -12.68
CA HIS A 296 27.59 12.62 -11.52
C HIS A 296 29.03 12.44 -10.98
N LYS A 297 29.61 11.24 -11.10
CA LYS A 297 31.01 10.95 -10.74
C LYS A 297 32.05 11.69 -11.59
N LEU A 298 31.62 12.33 -12.68
CA LEU A 298 32.43 13.16 -13.57
C LEU A 298 32.08 14.66 -13.48
N ASP A 299 31.45 15.08 -12.38
CA ASP A 299 30.95 16.45 -12.16
C ASP A 299 29.92 16.93 -13.23
N ASP A 300 29.17 15.99 -13.82
CA ASP A 300 28.10 16.28 -14.79
C ASP A 300 26.75 15.78 -14.26
N PHE A 301 25.96 16.71 -13.69
CA PHE A 301 24.68 16.43 -13.04
C PHE A 301 23.47 16.56 -13.97
N LYS A 302 23.67 16.55 -15.29
CA LYS A 302 22.55 16.66 -16.25
C LYS A 302 21.79 15.33 -16.35
N PRO A 303 20.48 15.37 -16.65
CA PRO A 303 19.73 14.16 -16.96
C PRO A 303 20.12 13.62 -18.35
N TYR A 304 20.27 12.30 -18.45
CA TYR A 304 20.52 11.61 -19.71
C TYR A 304 19.66 10.34 -19.80
N ILE A 305 18.73 10.34 -20.75
CA ILE A 305 17.93 9.18 -21.13
C ILE A 305 17.95 9.10 -22.65
N PHE A 306 18.27 7.92 -23.20
CA PHE A 306 18.20 7.68 -24.64
C PHE A 306 17.22 6.56 -24.96
N LYS A 307 16.50 6.73 -26.08
CA LYS A 307 15.58 5.76 -26.65
C LYS A 307 16.06 5.30 -28.03
N THR A 308 15.99 4.00 -28.28
CA THR A 308 16.09 3.39 -29.62
C THR A 308 14.77 2.71 -29.98
N THR A 309 14.48 2.58 -31.28
CA THR A 309 13.40 1.73 -31.82
C THR A 309 13.88 0.78 -32.92
N ASP A 310 15.19 0.63 -33.12
CA ASP A 310 15.79 -0.11 -34.24
C ASP A 310 16.98 -1.00 -33.84
N LEU A 311 16.96 -1.53 -32.61
CA LEU A 311 18.05 -2.29 -31.98
C LEU A 311 19.36 -1.49 -31.86
N GLY A 312 19.24 -0.20 -31.51
CA GLY A 312 20.36 0.66 -31.13
C GLY A 312 21.13 1.24 -32.33
N LYS A 313 20.61 1.11 -33.55
CA LYS A 313 21.23 1.74 -34.73
C LYS A 313 21.08 3.26 -34.69
N THR A 314 19.96 3.74 -34.13
CA THR A 314 19.71 5.16 -33.90
C THR A 314 19.16 5.40 -32.50
N TRP A 315 19.51 6.55 -31.93
CA TRP A 315 19.11 6.94 -30.58
C TRP A 315 18.57 8.37 -30.54
N THR A 316 17.56 8.58 -29.72
CA THR A 316 16.97 9.89 -29.44
C THR A 316 17.09 10.19 -27.95
N ALA A 317 17.62 11.36 -27.59
CA ALA A 317 17.61 11.83 -26.21
C ALA A 317 16.19 12.27 -25.82
N ILE A 318 15.70 11.79 -24.67
CA ILE A 318 14.33 11.99 -24.20
C ILE A 318 14.32 12.50 -22.76
N THR A 319 14.86 13.70 -22.54
CA THR A 319 15.03 14.28 -21.18
C THR A 319 14.26 15.58 -20.96
N ASN A 320 13.49 16.03 -21.96
CA ASN A 320 12.77 17.29 -21.90
C ASN A 320 11.76 17.31 -20.74
N GLY A 321 11.90 18.25 -19.80
CA GLY A 321 11.06 18.37 -18.61
C GLY A 321 11.72 17.89 -17.31
N ILE A 322 12.82 17.13 -17.40
CA ILE A 322 13.68 16.81 -16.25
C ILE A 322 14.68 17.97 -16.07
N PRO A 323 14.76 18.59 -14.88
CA PRO A 323 15.65 19.73 -14.65
C PRO A 323 17.13 19.31 -14.54
N ASP A 324 18.04 20.23 -14.85
CA ASP A 324 19.46 20.08 -14.51
C ASP A 324 19.64 19.83 -13.00
N GLY A 325 20.54 18.92 -12.63
CA GLY A 325 20.75 18.50 -11.24
C GLY A 325 19.95 17.24 -10.86
N ALA A 326 18.93 16.85 -11.62
CA ALA A 326 18.21 15.59 -11.46
C ALA A 326 18.76 14.53 -12.43
N TYR A 327 20.01 14.09 -12.23
CA TYR A 327 20.57 12.98 -13.01
C TYR A 327 19.77 11.69 -12.79
N VAL A 328 19.81 10.79 -13.77
CA VAL A 328 18.86 9.69 -13.91
C VAL A 328 19.55 8.36 -13.63
N HIS A 329 18.94 7.56 -12.76
CA HIS A 329 19.39 6.20 -12.45
C HIS A 329 18.56 5.14 -13.18
N ALA A 330 17.26 5.37 -13.28
CA ALA A 330 16.33 4.40 -13.83
C ALA A 330 15.36 5.01 -14.83
N VAL A 331 15.01 4.24 -15.85
CA VAL A 331 13.91 4.50 -16.79
C VAL A 331 13.19 3.19 -17.05
N ARG A 332 11.86 3.16 -16.93
CA ARG A 332 11.03 1.98 -17.23
C ARG A 332 9.82 2.34 -18.08
N GLU A 333 9.51 1.50 -19.05
CA GLU A 333 8.24 1.56 -19.78
C GLU A 333 7.15 0.76 -19.07
N ASP A 334 5.96 1.34 -18.94
CA ASP A 334 4.81 0.66 -18.36
C ASP A 334 4.42 -0.58 -19.20
N PRO A 335 4.26 -1.77 -18.58
CA PRO A 335 4.02 -3.01 -19.30
C PRO A 335 2.64 -3.10 -19.97
N GLU A 336 1.68 -2.27 -19.57
CA GLU A 336 0.32 -2.29 -20.14
C GLU A 336 0.08 -1.12 -21.11
N LYS A 337 0.73 0.02 -20.88
CA LYS A 337 0.52 1.26 -21.63
C LYS A 337 1.79 1.70 -22.35
N ARG A 338 1.91 1.34 -23.63
CA ARG A 338 2.98 1.84 -24.52
C ARG A 338 3.10 3.37 -24.44
N GLY A 339 4.33 3.85 -24.25
CA GLY A 339 4.67 5.28 -24.18
C GLY A 339 4.39 5.95 -22.83
N LEU A 340 3.84 5.23 -21.85
CA LEU A 340 3.87 5.67 -20.45
C LEU A 340 5.21 5.24 -19.85
N LEU A 341 6.02 6.20 -19.44
CA LEU A 341 7.37 5.96 -18.92
C LEU A 341 7.52 6.55 -17.52
N TYR A 342 8.34 5.90 -16.70
CA TYR A 342 8.74 6.35 -15.36
C TYR A 342 10.26 6.52 -15.32
N ALA A 343 10.74 7.55 -14.63
CA ALA A 343 12.17 7.78 -14.42
C ALA A 343 12.48 8.01 -12.94
N GLY A 344 13.47 7.27 -12.43
CA GLY A 344 14.07 7.47 -11.11
C GLY A 344 15.28 8.39 -11.22
N THR A 345 15.29 9.48 -10.44
CA THR A 345 16.33 10.50 -10.48
C THR A 345 16.87 10.79 -9.08
N GLU A 346 17.96 11.55 -9.00
CA GLU A 346 18.51 12.05 -7.74
C GLU A 346 17.50 12.84 -6.89
N LEU A 347 16.50 13.46 -7.53
CA LEU A 347 15.54 14.34 -6.85
C LEU A 347 14.16 13.72 -6.64
N GLY A 348 13.91 12.51 -7.15
CA GLY A 348 12.60 11.85 -7.08
C GLY A 348 12.18 11.17 -8.38
N VAL A 349 10.88 10.87 -8.50
CA VAL A 349 10.29 10.17 -9.65
C VAL A 349 9.69 11.16 -10.64
N PHE A 350 9.89 10.91 -11.93
CA PHE A 350 9.25 11.62 -13.05
C PHE A 350 8.41 10.65 -13.88
N VAL A 351 7.37 11.16 -14.52
CA VAL A 351 6.50 10.43 -15.44
C VAL A 351 6.42 11.14 -16.78
N SER A 352 6.39 10.37 -17.86
CA SER A 352 6.10 10.83 -19.22
C SER A 352 4.87 10.10 -19.75
N LEU A 353 3.91 10.84 -20.27
CA LEU A 353 2.68 10.31 -20.89
C LEU A 353 2.76 10.23 -22.42
N ASP A 354 3.88 10.65 -22.99
CA ASP A 354 4.07 10.85 -24.44
C ASP A 354 5.42 10.29 -24.93
N ASP A 355 5.79 9.12 -24.41
CA ASP A 355 6.90 8.31 -24.92
C ASP A 355 8.28 8.98 -24.80
N GLY A 356 8.45 9.80 -23.75
CA GLY A 356 9.67 10.49 -23.37
C GLY A 356 9.80 11.90 -23.97
N ALA A 357 8.80 12.37 -24.72
CA ALA A 357 8.84 13.70 -25.31
C ALA A 357 8.72 14.82 -24.26
N HIS A 358 7.98 14.58 -23.17
CA HIS A 358 7.88 15.48 -22.03
C HIS A 358 7.73 14.72 -20.70
N TRP A 359 8.58 15.08 -19.74
CA TRP A 359 8.58 14.57 -18.38
C TRP A 359 8.01 15.60 -17.40
N GLN A 360 7.30 15.11 -16.39
CA GLN A 360 6.78 15.91 -15.28
C GLN A 360 6.98 15.17 -13.94
N PRO A 361 7.12 15.89 -12.82
CA PRO A 361 7.30 15.25 -11.51
C PRO A 361 6.12 14.36 -11.12
N LEU A 362 6.42 13.19 -10.54
CA LEU A 362 5.48 12.27 -9.90
C LEU A 362 5.87 12.10 -8.42
N GLN A 363 5.92 13.22 -7.69
CA GLN A 363 6.45 13.24 -6.32
C GLN A 363 5.41 12.84 -5.26
N LEU A 364 4.17 13.33 -5.36
CA LEU A 364 3.10 13.11 -4.36
C LEU A 364 3.60 13.34 -2.91
N ASN A 365 3.59 12.31 -2.06
CA ASN A 365 4.07 12.34 -0.67
C ASN A 365 5.47 11.70 -0.49
N LEU A 366 6.12 11.24 -1.57
CA LEU A 366 7.50 10.78 -1.52
C LEU A 366 8.41 11.96 -1.13
N PRO A 367 9.34 11.82 -0.17
CA PRO A 367 10.34 12.83 0.09
C PRO A 367 11.29 13.02 -1.10
N VAL A 368 11.92 14.18 -1.22
CA VAL A 368 13.04 14.36 -2.16
C VAL A 368 14.18 13.44 -1.70
N SER A 369 14.51 12.43 -2.50
CA SER A 369 15.55 11.44 -2.24
C SER A 369 16.00 10.80 -3.56
N PRO A 370 17.24 10.26 -3.61
CA PRO A 370 17.71 9.52 -4.77
C PRO A 370 16.86 8.27 -5.00
N ILE A 371 16.46 8.06 -6.26
CA ILE A 371 15.69 6.90 -6.70
C ILE A 371 16.58 6.07 -7.60
N HIS A 372 17.15 4.98 -7.07
CA HIS A 372 18.11 4.16 -7.80
C HIS A 372 17.42 3.17 -8.75
N ASP A 373 16.23 2.66 -8.40
CA ASP A 373 15.49 1.76 -9.27
C ASP A 373 13.98 1.82 -9.01
N LEU A 374 13.19 1.37 -9.98
CA LEU A 374 11.75 1.25 -9.89
C LEU A 374 11.24 0.09 -10.75
N VAL A 375 10.14 -0.51 -10.32
CA VAL A 375 9.46 -1.60 -11.03
C VAL A 375 7.95 -1.44 -10.98
N VAL A 376 7.29 -1.74 -12.10
CA VAL A 376 5.82 -1.80 -12.16
C VAL A 376 5.38 -3.22 -11.84
N LYS A 377 4.57 -3.39 -10.80
CA LYS A 377 3.94 -4.67 -10.43
C LYS A 377 2.43 -4.54 -10.51
N ASP A 378 1.83 -5.16 -11.51
CA ASP A 378 0.39 -5.03 -11.81
C ASP A 378 0.00 -3.54 -11.93
N ASP A 379 -0.77 -3.01 -10.97
CA ASP A 379 -1.22 -1.63 -10.87
C ASP A 379 -0.44 -0.80 -9.83
N ASP A 380 0.68 -1.32 -9.31
CA ASP A 380 1.55 -0.64 -8.35
C ASP A 380 2.88 -0.19 -9.01
N LEU A 381 3.39 0.97 -8.62
CA LEU A 381 4.76 1.40 -8.92
C LEU A 381 5.61 1.33 -7.65
N VAL A 382 6.52 0.37 -7.58
CA VAL A 382 7.43 0.15 -6.46
C VAL A 382 8.75 0.88 -6.73
N VAL A 383 9.25 1.58 -5.71
CA VAL A 383 10.39 2.49 -5.81
C VAL A 383 11.44 2.13 -4.75
N ALA A 384 12.67 1.86 -5.20
CA ALA A 384 13.86 1.77 -4.35
C ALA A 384 14.48 3.15 -4.18
N THR A 385 14.47 3.64 -2.95
CA THR A 385 15.19 4.87 -2.60
C THR A 385 16.55 4.55 -1.99
N HIS A 386 17.50 5.46 -2.16
CA HIS A 386 18.78 5.38 -1.48
C HIS A 386 18.74 6.24 -0.19
N GLY A 387 18.08 5.73 0.85
CA GLY A 387 18.04 6.35 2.18
C GLY A 387 16.65 6.74 2.69
N ARG A 388 15.58 6.24 2.08
CA ARG A 388 14.16 6.44 2.46
C ARG A 388 13.31 5.16 2.38
N SER A 389 13.93 3.97 2.39
CA SER A 389 13.29 2.66 2.25
C SER A 389 12.55 2.45 0.92
N PHE A 390 11.76 1.37 0.80
CA PHE A 390 10.85 1.17 -0.34
C PHE A 390 9.62 2.05 -0.21
N TRP A 391 9.13 2.52 -1.36
CA TRP A 391 7.84 3.21 -1.49
C TRP A 391 7.00 2.52 -2.55
N VAL A 392 5.68 2.47 -2.34
CA VAL A 392 4.73 1.94 -3.32
C VAL A 392 3.72 3.03 -3.62
N LEU A 393 3.66 3.48 -4.87
CA LEU A 393 2.49 4.20 -5.36
C LEU A 393 1.44 3.16 -5.73
N ASP A 394 0.53 2.95 -4.79
CA ASP A 394 -0.54 1.97 -4.89
C ASP A 394 -1.67 2.52 -5.77
N ASP A 395 -1.84 1.93 -6.95
CA ASP A 395 -2.75 2.32 -8.05
C ASP A 395 -2.24 3.40 -9.02
N ILE A 396 -1.55 2.97 -10.07
CA ILE A 396 -1.18 3.77 -11.25
C ILE A 396 -2.22 3.74 -12.38
N THR A 397 -3.37 3.07 -12.20
CA THR A 397 -4.39 2.98 -13.26
C THR A 397 -4.91 4.33 -13.77
N PRO A 398 -4.98 5.43 -12.97
CA PRO A 398 -5.33 6.74 -13.51
C PRO A 398 -4.34 7.22 -14.58
N LEU A 399 -3.04 6.95 -14.42
CA LEU A 399 -2.00 7.37 -15.37
C LEU A 399 -2.17 6.64 -16.72
N ARG A 400 -2.50 5.35 -16.71
CA ARG A 400 -2.76 4.55 -17.93
C ARG A 400 -3.98 5.03 -18.73
N GLN A 401 -4.92 5.69 -18.04
CA GLN A 401 -6.17 6.22 -18.59
C GLN A 401 -6.09 7.68 -19.04
N LEU A 402 -4.99 8.39 -18.73
CA LEU A 402 -4.81 9.76 -19.20
C LEU A 402 -4.64 9.79 -20.72
N SER A 403 -5.23 10.80 -21.34
CA SER A 403 -5.17 11.08 -22.77
C SER A 403 -5.30 12.59 -23.02
N THR A 404 -5.01 13.04 -24.25
CA THR A 404 -5.25 14.43 -24.68
C THR A 404 -6.72 14.84 -24.56
N GLN A 405 -7.66 13.89 -24.62
CA GLN A 405 -9.08 14.12 -24.39
C GLN A 405 -9.40 14.27 -22.90
N SER A 406 -8.75 13.47 -22.04
CA SER A 406 -8.87 13.56 -20.57
C SER A 406 -8.43 14.94 -20.08
N ALA A 407 -7.37 15.52 -20.65
CA ALA A 407 -6.86 16.85 -20.28
C ALA A 407 -7.85 18.03 -20.47
N LYS A 408 -8.96 17.81 -21.19
CA LYS A 408 -10.00 18.83 -21.43
C LYS A 408 -11.28 18.60 -20.65
N ALA A 409 -11.42 17.46 -19.96
CA ALA A 409 -12.62 17.09 -19.25
C ALA A 409 -12.76 17.90 -17.95
N ASP A 410 -13.98 18.38 -17.65
CA ASP A 410 -14.26 19.05 -16.38
C ASP A 410 -14.40 18.03 -15.22
N VAL A 411 -14.80 16.80 -15.54
CA VAL A 411 -15.00 15.68 -14.61
C VAL A 411 -14.51 14.39 -15.26
N ILE A 412 -13.74 13.59 -14.53
CA ILE A 412 -13.31 12.25 -14.94
C ILE A 412 -13.55 11.29 -13.78
N LEU A 413 -14.29 10.22 -14.02
CA LEU A 413 -14.28 9.01 -13.20
C LEU A 413 -13.34 8.00 -13.87
N TYR A 414 -12.25 7.65 -13.21
CA TYR A 414 -11.33 6.62 -13.70
C TYR A 414 -11.93 5.24 -13.43
N GLN A 415 -11.72 4.30 -14.35
CA GLN A 415 -11.99 2.90 -14.09
C GLN A 415 -11.08 2.44 -12.94
N PRO A 416 -11.65 1.96 -11.81
CA PRO A 416 -10.87 1.40 -10.72
C PRO A 416 -10.03 0.19 -11.15
N GLN A 417 -8.89 -0.01 -10.48
CA GLN A 417 -8.19 -1.30 -10.50
C GLN A 417 -9.08 -2.43 -9.96
N THR A 418 -8.66 -3.68 -10.17
CA THR A 418 -9.33 -4.83 -9.55
C THR A 418 -9.21 -4.73 -8.02
N ALA A 419 -10.34 -4.62 -7.33
CA ALA A 419 -10.37 -4.60 -5.87
C ALA A 419 -10.25 -6.03 -5.33
N LEU A 420 -9.64 -6.17 -4.15
CA LEU A 420 -9.53 -7.45 -3.45
C LEU A 420 -10.39 -7.44 -2.21
N ARG A 421 -11.19 -8.50 -2.02
CA ARG A 421 -12.00 -8.69 -0.82
C ARG A 421 -11.16 -9.21 0.35
N LEU A 422 -10.40 -8.33 0.97
CA LEU A 422 -9.51 -8.63 2.09
C LEU A 422 -10.12 -8.22 3.43
N HIS A 423 -9.63 -8.83 4.50
CA HIS A 423 -9.98 -8.48 5.87
C HIS A 423 -8.86 -7.65 6.47
N TYR A 424 -9.17 -6.41 6.83
CA TYR A 424 -8.26 -5.52 7.54
C TYR A 424 -8.81 -5.25 8.94
N PRO A 425 -7.94 -5.02 9.94
CA PRO A 425 -8.39 -4.61 11.24
C PRO A 425 -9.02 -3.22 11.14
N ASP A 426 -10.02 -2.99 11.97
CA ASP A 426 -10.68 -1.71 12.04
C ASP A 426 -9.76 -0.62 12.62
N GLU A 427 -8.82 -1.01 13.47
CA GLU A 427 -7.85 -0.14 14.13
C GLU A 427 -6.50 -0.87 14.27
N PHE A 428 -5.39 -0.14 14.14
CA PHE A 428 -4.05 -0.64 14.41
C PHE A 428 -3.15 0.45 15.01
N ASP A 429 -2.10 0.04 15.73
CA ASP A 429 -1.21 0.98 16.43
C ASP A 429 -0.21 1.63 15.47
N LYS A 430 -0.51 2.87 15.05
CA LYS A 430 0.37 3.71 14.21
C LYS A 430 1.54 4.37 14.98
N ARG A 431 1.68 4.15 16.29
CA ARG A 431 2.76 4.75 17.08
C ARG A 431 4.09 4.03 16.89
N GLN A 432 4.07 2.83 16.31
CA GLN A 432 5.28 2.07 16.00
C GLN A 432 5.87 2.53 14.65
N PRO A 433 7.20 2.40 14.44
CA PRO A 433 7.83 2.65 13.16
C PRO A 433 7.49 1.49 12.19
N VAL A 434 6.38 1.63 11.49
CA VAL A 434 5.83 0.67 10.51
C VAL A 434 5.59 1.39 9.18
N GLY A 435 5.67 0.64 8.08
CA GLY A 435 5.20 1.08 6.77
C GLY A 435 3.67 1.06 6.70
N ASP A 436 3.12 1.94 5.87
CA ASP A 436 1.68 2.01 5.62
C ASP A 436 1.24 0.82 4.74
N ASN A 437 0.09 0.23 5.08
CA ASN A 437 -0.63 -0.63 4.14
C ASN A 437 -1.36 0.22 3.08
N PRO A 438 -1.67 -0.35 1.90
CA PRO A 438 -2.60 0.29 0.96
C PRO A 438 -3.97 0.50 1.62
N PRO A 439 -4.73 1.54 1.24
CA PRO A 439 -6.05 1.79 1.82
C PRO A 439 -6.98 0.58 1.62
N PRO A 440 -7.78 0.20 2.64
CA PRO A 440 -8.61 -0.99 2.58
C PRO A 440 -9.79 -0.82 1.61
N GLY A 441 -10.00 -1.82 0.75
CA GLY A 441 -11.18 -1.92 -0.12
C GLY A 441 -10.92 -1.55 -1.58
N ALA A 442 -11.97 -1.08 -2.27
CA ALA A 442 -11.91 -0.69 -3.68
C ALA A 442 -11.52 0.79 -3.82
N ILE A 443 -10.36 1.04 -4.43
CA ILE A 443 -9.86 2.40 -4.67
C ILE A 443 -10.62 3.03 -5.85
N ILE A 444 -11.23 4.17 -5.61
CA ILE A 444 -11.95 4.93 -6.62
C ILE A 444 -11.30 6.29 -6.77
N ASN A 445 -10.76 6.54 -7.96
CA ASN A 445 -10.13 7.79 -8.34
C ASN A 445 -11.05 8.59 -9.26
N TYR A 446 -11.16 9.90 -9.01
CA TYR A 446 -11.88 10.82 -9.88
C TYR A 446 -11.26 12.22 -9.84
N TYR A 447 -11.44 12.98 -10.91
CA TYR A 447 -10.87 14.30 -11.08
C TYR A 447 -11.96 15.34 -11.32
N PHE A 448 -11.79 16.50 -10.69
CA PHE A 448 -12.56 17.71 -10.98
C PHE A 448 -11.63 18.83 -11.41
N LYS A 449 -11.90 19.43 -12.57
CA LYS A 449 -11.13 20.60 -13.03
C LYS A 449 -11.25 21.81 -12.11
N THR A 450 -12.41 21.96 -11.48
CA THR A 450 -12.69 22.98 -10.45
C THR A 450 -13.51 22.32 -9.36
N ALA A 451 -13.27 22.69 -8.10
CA ALA A 451 -14.04 22.16 -6.97
C ALA A 451 -15.57 22.31 -7.20
N PRO A 452 -16.35 21.22 -7.16
CA PRO A 452 -17.80 21.29 -7.30
C PRO A 452 -18.44 22.14 -6.20
N LYS A 453 -19.42 22.97 -6.58
CA LYS A 453 -20.26 23.73 -5.63
C LYS A 453 -21.50 22.96 -5.20
N GLU A 454 -21.87 21.97 -5.99
CA GLU A 454 -23.02 21.12 -5.78
C GLU A 454 -22.58 19.84 -5.07
N GLU A 455 -23.56 19.08 -4.58
CA GLU A 455 -23.29 17.78 -3.99
C GLU A 455 -22.72 16.82 -5.02
N VAL A 456 -21.68 16.11 -4.61
CA VAL A 456 -21.14 14.97 -5.34
C VAL A 456 -21.67 13.72 -4.67
N SER A 457 -22.22 12.79 -5.44
CA SER A 457 -22.57 11.47 -4.96
C SER A 457 -21.83 10.38 -5.71
N LEU A 458 -21.55 9.30 -5.01
CA LEU A 458 -20.92 8.10 -5.54
C LEU A 458 -21.81 6.90 -5.16
N GLU A 459 -22.30 6.21 -6.16
CA GLU A 459 -23.14 5.02 -6.00
C GLU A 459 -22.34 3.80 -6.46
N ILE A 460 -22.33 2.75 -5.63
CA ILE A 460 -21.87 1.42 -6.04
C ILE A 460 -23.09 0.61 -6.42
N LEU A 461 -23.10 0.06 -7.63
CA LEU A 461 -24.20 -0.73 -8.17
C LEU A 461 -23.74 -2.17 -8.38
N ASP A 462 -24.59 -3.13 -8.05
CA ASP A 462 -24.35 -4.53 -8.41
C ASP A 462 -24.60 -4.79 -9.90
N SER A 463 -24.35 -6.03 -10.34
CA SER A 463 -24.55 -6.47 -11.73
C SER A 463 -25.99 -6.34 -12.24
N SER A 464 -26.98 -6.21 -11.34
CA SER A 464 -28.39 -5.95 -11.69
C SER A 464 -28.74 -4.47 -11.76
N GLY A 465 -27.81 -3.59 -11.41
CA GLY A 465 -28.01 -2.14 -11.32
C GLY A 465 -28.62 -1.67 -10.00
N LYS A 466 -28.71 -2.55 -8.99
CA LYS A 466 -29.21 -2.19 -7.66
C LYS A 466 -28.09 -1.51 -6.87
N VAL A 467 -28.44 -0.44 -6.15
CA VAL A 467 -27.52 0.26 -5.26
C VAL A 467 -27.11 -0.65 -4.09
N VAL A 468 -25.79 -0.80 -3.95
CA VAL A 468 -25.10 -1.51 -2.86
C VAL A 468 -24.71 -0.52 -1.77
N ARG A 469 -24.13 0.61 -2.16
CA ARG A 469 -23.68 1.68 -1.27
C ARG A 469 -23.97 3.04 -1.92
N HIS A 470 -24.48 3.98 -1.13
CA HIS A 470 -24.58 5.38 -1.54
C HIS A 470 -23.71 6.28 -0.65
N LEU A 471 -22.86 7.09 -1.28
CA LEU A 471 -21.92 7.99 -0.61
C LEU A 471 -22.12 9.42 -1.12
N SER A 472 -21.91 10.41 -0.24
CA SER A 472 -22.10 11.83 -0.55
C SER A 472 -20.96 12.69 -0.03
N SER A 473 -20.68 13.79 -0.73
CA SER A 473 -19.75 14.83 -0.28
C SER A 473 -20.37 15.76 0.77
N LYS A 474 -21.68 15.66 1.03
CA LYS A 474 -22.34 16.34 2.14
C LYS A 474 -22.46 15.41 3.32
N GLU A 475 -22.05 15.91 4.48
CA GLU A 475 -22.24 15.20 5.72
C GLU A 475 -23.74 15.10 6.02
N LYS A 476 -24.24 13.88 6.15
CA LYS A 476 -25.57 13.64 6.70
C LYS A 476 -25.50 13.93 8.19
N LYS A 477 -26.51 14.60 8.74
CA LYS A 477 -26.74 14.68 10.19
C LYS A 477 -27.21 13.32 10.71
N GLU A 478 -26.34 12.31 10.63
CA GLU A 478 -26.55 11.02 11.23
C GLU A 478 -26.18 11.09 12.71
N GLY A 479 -26.79 10.21 13.51
CA GLY A 479 -26.71 10.27 14.97
C GLY A 479 -25.27 10.20 15.44
N GLU A 480 -24.72 11.34 15.84
CA GLU A 480 -23.35 11.43 16.37
C GLU A 480 -23.21 10.45 17.54
N GLN A 481 -22.21 9.58 17.43
CA GLN A 481 -21.81 8.76 18.56
C GLN A 481 -20.91 9.58 19.48
N PRO A 482 -20.97 9.34 20.80
CA PRO A 482 -20.16 10.10 21.75
C PRO A 482 -18.67 9.90 21.45
N PRO A 483 -17.85 10.96 21.56
CA PRO A 483 -16.40 10.81 21.43
C PRO A 483 -15.86 10.00 22.61
N GLU A 484 -14.92 9.09 22.34
CA GLU A 484 -14.32 8.26 23.39
C GLU A 484 -12.80 8.33 23.39
N TRP A 485 -12.20 7.72 22.37
CA TRP A 485 -10.76 7.55 22.27
C TRP A 485 -10.20 8.62 21.34
N PRO A 486 -9.38 9.57 21.85
CA PRO A 486 -8.86 10.67 21.03
C PRO A 486 -7.94 10.18 19.89
N ASP A 487 -7.37 8.99 20.02
CA ASP A 487 -6.45 8.39 19.05
C ASP A 487 -7.16 7.46 18.04
N ARG A 488 -8.50 7.31 18.14
CA ARG A 488 -9.27 6.46 17.23
C ARG A 488 -9.37 7.12 15.86
N VAL A 489 -8.98 6.38 14.83
CA VAL A 489 -9.13 6.82 13.44
C VAL A 489 -10.59 6.65 13.04
N GLU A 490 -11.30 7.77 12.79
CA GLU A 490 -12.68 7.72 12.31
C GLU A 490 -12.73 7.34 10.82
N ARG A 491 -13.71 6.52 10.45
CA ARG A 491 -14.06 6.27 9.04
C ARG A 491 -14.51 7.58 8.39
N ALA A 492 -14.04 7.82 7.16
CA ALA A 492 -14.50 8.96 6.38
C ALA A 492 -16.03 8.92 6.20
N LYS A 493 -16.74 9.93 6.71
CA LYS A 493 -18.21 10.05 6.62
C LYS A 493 -18.68 10.59 5.27
N THR A 494 -17.79 11.20 4.50
CA THR A 494 -18.07 11.84 3.21
C THR A 494 -17.00 11.50 2.19
N ILE A 495 -17.36 11.61 0.91
CA ILE A 495 -16.40 11.53 -0.20
C ILE A 495 -15.78 12.91 -0.46
N PRO A 496 -14.49 12.99 -0.83
CA PRO A 496 -13.87 14.26 -1.16
C PRO A 496 -14.45 14.89 -2.44
N ALA A 497 -14.53 16.21 -2.47
CA ALA A 497 -15.01 16.98 -3.64
C ALA A 497 -14.11 18.19 -3.90
N ASN A 498 -12.81 17.95 -3.90
CA ASN A 498 -11.78 18.98 -4.06
C ASN A 498 -11.50 19.25 -5.55
N GLU A 499 -10.96 20.44 -5.86
CA GLU A 499 -10.32 20.67 -7.16
C GLU A 499 -9.12 19.74 -7.32
N GLY A 500 -8.94 19.18 -8.52
CA GLY A 500 -7.88 18.23 -8.81
C GLY A 500 -8.31 16.77 -8.60
N MET A 501 -7.32 15.93 -8.30
CA MET A 501 -7.52 14.49 -8.09
C MET A 501 -8.13 14.23 -6.71
N ASN A 502 -9.10 13.32 -6.67
CA ASN A 502 -9.78 12.85 -5.47
C ASN A 502 -9.71 11.32 -5.44
N ARG A 503 -9.47 10.76 -4.26
CA ARG A 503 -9.36 9.32 -4.02
C ARG A 503 -10.28 8.94 -2.86
N PHE A 504 -11.05 7.88 -3.03
CA PHE A 504 -11.89 7.31 -1.98
C PHE A 504 -11.81 5.79 -2.01
N ALA A 505 -11.60 5.16 -0.85
CA ALA A 505 -11.59 3.71 -0.71
C ALA A 505 -12.98 3.25 -0.25
N TRP A 506 -13.76 2.62 -1.14
CA TRP A 506 -14.97 1.94 -0.73
C TRP A 506 -14.58 0.70 0.06
N ASP A 507 -14.94 0.65 1.33
CA ASP A 507 -14.66 -0.45 2.28
C ASP A 507 -15.40 -1.76 1.97
N LEU A 508 -15.93 -1.89 0.76
CA LEU A 508 -16.63 -3.05 0.23
C LEU A 508 -17.92 -3.38 0.99
N ARG A 509 -18.47 -2.44 1.77
CA ARG A 509 -19.68 -2.68 2.57
C ARG A 509 -20.92 -2.12 1.91
N TYR A 510 -22.04 -2.78 2.15
CA TYR A 510 -23.38 -2.24 1.91
C TYR A 510 -23.64 -1.01 2.81
N ASP A 511 -24.77 -0.32 2.62
CA ASP A 511 -25.20 0.73 3.55
C ASP A 511 -25.30 0.21 4.99
N ASP A 512 -24.87 1.06 5.92
CA ASP A 512 -24.90 0.78 7.35
C ASP A 512 -26.35 0.70 7.85
N PRO A 513 -26.65 -0.07 8.91
CA PRO A 513 -27.99 -0.09 9.47
C PRO A 513 -28.36 1.30 10.02
N ILE A 514 -29.65 1.57 10.18
CA ILE A 514 -30.15 2.82 10.79
C ILE A 514 -29.39 3.07 12.10
N GLN A 515 -28.76 4.22 12.30
CA GLN A 515 -27.97 4.47 13.53
C GLN A 515 -28.86 4.92 14.70
N ILE A 516 -28.44 4.59 15.94
CA ILE A 516 -29.03 5.16 17.17
C ILE A 516 -28.14 6.32 17.63
N PRO A 517 -28.62 7.58 17.63
CA PRO A 517 -27.85 8.71 18.12
C PRO A 517 -27.45 8.54 19.60
N GLY A 518 -26.17 8.79 19.91
CA GLY A 518 -25.63 8.73 21.27
C GLY A 518 -25.55 7.32 21.87
N ALA A 519 -25.56 6.27 21.06
CA ALA A 519 -25.34 4.90 21.51
C ALA A 519 -23.84 4.63 21.74
N PHE A 520 -23.55 3.73 22.67
CA PHE A 520 -22.20 3.25 22.91
C PHE A 520 -22.09 1.81 22.42
N TYR A 521 -20.97 1.50 21.77
CA TYR A 521 -20.61 0.18 21.29
C TYR A 521 -19.21 -0.13 21.78
N PHE A 522 -18.92 -1.39 22.09
CA PHE A 522 -17.57 -1.79 22.49
C PHE A 522 -16.55 -1.63 21.34
N GLY A 523 -16.98 -1.86 20.09
CA GLY A 523 -16.16 -1.76 18.90
C GLY A 523 -16.49 -0.58 17.99
N VAL A 524 -16.33 -0.78 16.68
CA VAL A 524 -16.51 0.32 15.71
C VAL A 524 -17.96 0.75 15.50
N GLY A 525 -18.90 -0.03 16.03
CA GLY A 525 -20.33 0.18 15.89
C GLY A 525 -20.91 -0.48 14.64
N PRO A 526 -22.24 -0.44 14.48
CA PRO A 526 -22.95 -1.17 13.45
C PRO A 526 -22.61 -0.69 12.04
N ARG A 527 -22.29 -1.64 11.16
CA ARG A 527 -21.89 -1.41 9.76
C ARG A 527 -22.56 -2.39 8.81
N GLY A 528 -22.67 -1.99 7.54
CA GLY A 528 -23.26 -2.83 6.50
C GLY A 528 -22.43 -4.10 6.23
N PRO A 529 -23.05 -5.19 5.76
CA PRO A 529 -22.34 -6.41 5.39
C PRO A 529 -21.29 -6.19 4.28
N LEU A 530 -20.29 -7.06 4.20
CA LEU A 530 -19.30 -7.08 3.11
C LEU A 530 -19.92 -7.60 1.81
N ALA A 531 -19.58 -6.94 0.70
CA ALA A 531 -19.97 -7.30 -0.64
C ALA A 531 -19.34 -8.63 -1.09
N LEU A 532 -20.02 -9.32 -2.02
CA LEU A 532 -19.51 -10.54 -2.62
C LEU A 532 -18.48 -10.23 -3.71
N PRO A 533 -17.49 -11.09 -3.95
CA PRO A 533 -16.70 -11.05 -5.17
C PRO A 533 -17.62 -11.08 -6.41
N GLY A 534 -17.31 -10.28 -7.42
CA GLY A 534 -18.10 -10.14 -8.64
C GLY A 534 -17.96 -8.78 -9.31
N ASP A 535 -18.81 -8.56 -10.31
CA ASP A 535 -18.83 -7.34 -11.10
C ASP A 535 -19.80 -6.30 -10.53
N TYR A 536 -19.30 -5.08 -10.39
CA TYR A 536 -20.01 -3.90 -9.92
C TYR A 536 -19.82 -2.75 -10.90
N GLN A 537 -20.56 -1.66 -10.68
CA GLN A 537 -20.35 -0.39 -11.34
C GLN A 537 -20.23 0.72 -10.31
N VAL A 538 -19.30 1.64 -10.55
CA VAL A 538 -19.19 2.89 -9.79
C VAL A 538 -19.84 3.98 -10.62
N LYS A 539 -20.78 4.72 -10.04
CA LYS A 539 -21.45 5.86 -10.67
C LYS A 539 -21.18 7.13 -9.87
N LEU A 540 -20.44 8.05 -10.48
CA LEU A 540 -20.16 9.38 -9.93
C LEU A 540 -21.17 10.38 -10.50
N THR A 541 -21.87 11.11 -9.65
CA THR A 541 -22.84 12.14 -10.06
C THR A 541 -22.47 13.51 -9.47
N VAL A 542 -22.43 14.53 -10.32
CA VAL A 542 -22.21 15.93 -9.93
C VAL A 542 -23.07 16.85 -10.81
N GLY A 543 -23.83 17.74 -10.19
CA GLY A 543 -24.75 18.67 -10.86
C GLY A 543 -25.68 18.04 -11.89
N GLY A 544 -26.28 16.90 -11.52
CA GLY A 544 -27.23 16.16 -12.34
C GLY A 544 -26.61 15.39 -13.53
N LYS A 545 -25.29 15.43 -13.71
CA LYS A 545 -24.56 14.63 -14.69
C LYS A 545 -23.87 13.47 -14.02
N SER A 546 -23.93 12.29 -14.63
CA SER A 546 -23.29 11.08 -14.10
C SER A 546 -22.29 10.48 -15.08
N GLN A 547 -21.19 9.95 -14.55
CA GLN A 547 -20.28 9.03 -15.24
C GLN A 547 -20.30 7.69 -14.52
N THR A 548 -20.18 6.60 -15.28
CA THR A 548 -20.16 5.24 -14.75
C THR A 548 -18.92 4.52 -15.25
N ALA A 549 -18.27 3.77 -14.36
CA ALA A 549 -17.14 2.91 -14.69
C ALA A 549 -17.34 1.50 -14.11
N PRO A 550 -16.87 0.44 -14.77
CA PRO A 550 -16.92 -0.91 -14.23
C PRO A 550 -15.95 -1.06 -13.05
N LEU A 551 -16.31 -1.87 -12.06
CA LEU A 551 -15.47 -2.25 -10.93
C LEU A 551 -15.54 -3.77 -10.75
N HIS A 552 -14.39 -4.43 -10.73
CA HIS A 552 -14.32 -5.86 -10.43
C HIS A 552 -13.82 -6.05 -9.00
N LEU A 553 -14.56 -6.82 -8.18
CA LEU A 553 -14.14 -7.24 -6.86
C LEU A 553 -13.74 -8.72 -6.91
N ALA A 554 -12.45 -9.01 -6.82
CA ALA A 554 -11.93 -10.36 -6.77
C ALA A 554 -11.93 -10.92 -5.34
N ILE A 555 -12.07 -12.24 -5.23
CA ILE A 555 -11.91 -12.98 -3.98
C ILE A 555 -10.45 -12.92 -3.51
N ASP A 556 -10.20 -13.00 -2.21
CA ASP A 556 -8.86 -13.20 -1.69
C ASP A 556 -8.25 -14.46 -2.34
N PRO A 557 -7.09 -14.36 -3.02
CA PRO A 557 -6.43 -15.51 -3.64
C PRO A 557 -6.21 -16.70 -2.70
N ARG A 558 -6.09 -16.45 -1.38
CA ARG A 558 -5.89 -17.47 -0.34
C ARG A 558 -7.17 -18.24 0.00
N THR A 559 -8.34 -17.69 -0.31
CA THR A 559 -9.66 -18.27 -0.03
C THR A 559 -10.43 -18.67 -1.31
N LYS A 560 -9.72 -18.76 -2.44
CA LYS A 560 -10.27 -19.19 -3.74
C LYS A 560 -11.15 -20.44 -3.59
N GLY A 561 -12.37 -20.38 -4.13
CA GLY A 561 -13.37 -21.47 -4.01
C GLY A 561 -14.40 -21.27 -2.89
N ALA A 562 -14.29 -20.21 -2.09
CA ALA A 562 -15.24 -19.89 -1.03
C ALA A 562 -16.51 -19.16 -1.50
N GLU A 563 -16.73 -18.96 -2.81
CA GLU A 563 -17.83 -18.13 -3.33
C GLU A 563 -19.22 -18.60 -2.86
N ALA A 564 -19.45 -19.92 -2.85
CA ALA A 564 -20.72 -20.49 -2.37
C ALA A 564 -20.92 -20.29 -0.86
N ALA A 565 -19.83 -20.32 -0.08
CA ALA A 565 -19.84 -20.06 1.35
C ALA A 565 -20.13 -18.58 1.63
N LEU A 566 -19.48 -17.68 0.90
CA LEU A 566 -19.69 -16.23 0.99
C LEU A 566 -21.14 -15.84 0.66
N GLN A 567 -21.77 -16.49 -0.33
CA GLN A 567 -23.19 -16.22 -0.63
C GLN A 567 -24.13 -16.52 0.56
N LYS A 568 -23.88 -17.62 1.28
CA LYS A 568 -24.64 -17.98 2.49
C LYS A 568 -24.33 -17.03 3.64
N GLN A 569 -23.06 -16.63 3.78
CA GLN A 569 -22.62 -15.63 4.76
C GLN A 569 -23.30 -14.28 4.53
N LEU A 570 -23.27 -13.74 3.31
CA LEU A 570 -23.94 -12.48 2.98
C LEU A 570 -25.45 -12.57 3.26
N THR A 571 -26.08 -13.70 2.94
CA THR A 571 -27.51 -13.89 3.21
C THR A 571 -27.83 -13.71 4.70
N LEU A 572 -27.06 -14.35 5.58
CA LEU A 572 -27.22 -14.20 7.02
C LEU A 572 -26.86 -12.78 7.51
N ALA A 573 -25.76 -12.21 7.01
CA ALA A 573 -25.32 -10.88 7.40
C ALA A 573 -26.34 -9.79 7.02
N MET A 574 -26.98 -9.91 5.85
CA MET A 574 -28.07 -9.03 5.42
C MET A 574 -29.30 -9.15 6.34
N GLN A 575 -29.64 -10.35 6.79
CA GLN A 575 -30.72 -10.55 7.75
C GLN A 575 -30.40 -9.92 9.12
N VAL A 576 -29.16 -10.05 9.59
CA VAL A 576 -28.69 -9.39 10.82
C VAL A 576 -28.73 -7.86 10.67
N ASN A 577 -28.32 -7.32 9.52
CA ASN A 577 -28.38 -5.89 9.23
C ASN A 577 -29.81 -5.33 9.24
N ASP A 578 -30.78 -6.09 8.70
CA ASP A 578 -32.20 -5.74 8.77
C ASP A 578 -32.72 -5.77 10.21
N CYS A 579 -32.39 -6.81 10.98
CA CYS A 579 -32.74 -6.89 12.41
C CYS A 579 -32.18 -5.69 13.21
N MET A 580 -30.92 -5.32 12.99
CA MET A 580 -30.33 -4.13 13.60
C MET A 580 -31.08 -2.86 13.21
N SER A 581 -31.35 -2.65 11.92
CA SER A 581 -32.08 -1.48 11.44
C SER A 581 -33.48 -1.35 12.07
N ARG A 582 -34.23 -2.47 12.14
CA ARG A 582 -35.55 -2.52 12.78
C ARG A 582 -35.48 -2.25 14.28
N LEU A 583 -34.48 -2.80 14.97
CA LEU A 583 -34.21 -2.52 16.38
C LEU A 583 -33.92 -1.03 16.60
N HIS A 584 -33.00 -0.46 15.83
CA HIS A 584 -32.55 0.92 15.96
C HIS A 584 -33.69 1.90 15.64
N GLN A 585 -34.50 1.59 14.64
CA GLN A 585 -35.72 2.36 14.34
C GLN A 585 -36.67 2.38 15.54
N ALA A 586 -36.96 1.24 16.16
CA ALA A 586 -37.84 1.18 17.33
C ALA A 586 -37.29 2.01 18.51
N VAL A 587 -35.98 1.92 18.79
CA VAL A 587 -35.33 2.75 19.83
C VAL A 587 -35.44 4.24 19.50
N ASN A 588 -35.20 4.62 18.25
CA ASN A 588 -35.28 6.02 17.80
C ASN A 588 -36.71 6.56 17.93
N GLU A 589 -37.73 5.80 17.56
CA GLU A 589 -39.14 6.18 17.72
C GLU A 589 -39.53 6.32 19.21
N ILE A 590 -39.08 5.39 20.07
CA ILE A 590 -39.30 5.48 21.52
C ILE A 590 -38.67 6.75 22.10
N ARG A 591 -37.42 7.05 21.73
CA ARG A 591 -36.69 8.23 22.22
C ARG A 591 -37.30 9.54 21.72
N ASP A 592 -37.81 9.57 20.48
CA ASP A 592 -38.54 10.72 19.92
C ASP A 592 -39.82 11.00 20.73
N LEU A 593 -40.66 9.97 20.95
CA LEU A 593 -41.87 10.12 21.77
C LEU A 593 -41.55 10.53 23.21
N ARG A 594 -40.53 9.94 23.83
CA ARG A 594 -40.11 10.33 25.18
C ARG A 594 -39.69 11.80 25.24
N SER A 595 -38.95 12.29 24.25
CA SER A 595 -38.58 13.71 24.16
C SER A 595 -39.80 14.63 24.09
N GLN A 596 -40.83 14.23 23.35
CA GLN A 596 -42.10 14.95 23.28
C GLN A 596 -42.83 14.94 24.64
N ILE A 597 -42.91 13.79 25.32
CA ILE A 597 -43.50 13.65 26.67
C ILE A 597 -42.75 14.51 27.69
N GLN A 598 -41.42 14.49 27.69
CA GLN A 598 -40.59 15.34 28.55
C GLN A 598 -40.82 16.83 28.27
N THR A 599 -41.01 17.20 27.01
CA THR A 599 -41.35 18.58 26.63
C THR A 599 -42.73 18.99 27.13
N LEU A 600 -43.71 18.09 27.09
CA LEU A 600 -45.05 18.32 27.67
C LEU A 600 -44.96 18.57 29.17
N HIS A 601 -44.25 17.72 29.92
CA HIS A 601 -44.01 17.93 31.35
C HIS A 601 -43.32 19.25 31.65
N LYS A 602 -42.23 19.55 30.93
CA LYS A 602 -41.47 20.78 31.12
C LYS A 602 -42.29 22.04 30.91
N ARG A 603 -43.24 22.03 29.97
CA ARG A 603 -44.06 23.19 29.62
C ARG A 603 -45.35 23.28 30.42
N PHE A 604 -45.92 22.15 30.83
CA PHE A 604 -47.30 22.08 31.32
C PHE A 604 -47.50 21.22 32.57
N GLY A 605 -46.43 20.80 33.26
CA GLY A 605 -46.52 19.90 34.43
C GLY A 605 -47.39 20.42 35.59
N ASP A 606 -47.51 21.74 35.73
CA ASP A 606 -48.34 22.38 36.78
C ASP A 606 -49.81 22.62 36.34
N ASP A 607 -50.17 22.31 35.10
CA ASP A 607 -51.53 22.55 34.59
C ASP A 607 -52.47 21.42 35.04
N SER A 608 -53.36 21.75 35.98
CA SER A 608 -54.33 20.79 36.52
C SER A 608 -55.26 20.17 35.47
N ARG A 609 -55.47 20.84 34.32
CA ARG A 609 -56.30 20.33 33.21
C ARG A 609 -55.65 19.16 32.50
N LEU A 610 -54.32 19.08 32.52
CA LEU A 610 -53.53 18.07 31.82
C LEU A 610 -53.15 16.89 32.70
N LYS A 611 -53.54 16.88 33.98
CA LYS A 611 -53.15 15.85 34.94
C LYS A 611 -53.44 14.42 34.46
N SER A 612 -54.61 14.19 33.85
CA SER A 612 -54.97 12.87 33.31
C SER A 612 -54.16 12.52 32.06
N SER A 613 -53.91 13.48 31.19
CA SER A 613 -53.13 13.28 29.96
C SER A 613 -51.65 13.05 30.26
N LEU A 614 -51.08 13.76 31.24
CA LEU A 614 -49.72 13.56 31.73
C LEU A 614 -49.55 12.21 32.41
N ALA A 615 -50.52 11.79 33.25
CA ALA A 615 -50.48 10.46 33.85
C ALA A 615 -50.54 9.33 32.80
N ALA A 616 -51.34 9.50 31.74
CA ALA A 616 -51.39 8.55 30.64
C ALA A 616 -50.08 8.56 29.81
N ALA A 617 -49.45 9.72 29.65
CA ALA A 617 -48.14 9.84 29.01
C ALA A 617 -47.01 9.20 29.86
N ASP A 618 -47.08 9.31 31.18
CA ASP A 618 -46.13 8.66 32.10
C ASP A 618 -46.26 7.13 32.06
N ASP A 619 -47.49 6.60 32.03
CA ASP A 619 -47.75 5.17 31.86
C ASP A 619 -47.21 4.66 30.51
N LEU A 620 -47.42 5.42 29.45
CA LEU A 620 -46.85 5.12 28.13
C LEU A 620 -45.31 5.14 28.17
N ASP A 621 -44.68 6.15 28.76
CA ASP A 621 -43.21 6.23 28.88
C ASP A 621 -42.64 5.08 29.71
N HIS A 622 -43.34 4.66 30.76
CA HIS A 622 -42.96 3.49 31.55
C HIS A 622 -42.95 2.22 30.70
N LYS A 623 -44.04 1.93 29.97
CA LYS A 623 -44.15 0.77 29.07
C LYS A 623 -43.13 0.80 27.93
N MET A 624 -42.89 1.98 27.35
CA MET A 624 -41.85 2.17 26.33
C MET A 624 -40.45 1.88 26.90
N SER A 625 -40.19 2.28 28.14
CA SER A 625 -38.90 2.07 28.81
C SER A 625 -38.63 0.58 29.08
N GLU A 626 -39.65 -0.21 29.42
CA GLU A 626 -39.50 -1.67 29.57
C GLU A 626 -39.05 -2.34 28.27
N ILE A 627 -39.53 -1.84 27.12
CA ILE A 627 -39.13 -2.33 25.79
C ILE A 627 -37.72 -1.85 25.44
N GLU A 628 -37.44 -0.54 25.56
CA GLU A 628 -36.13 0.03 25.21
C GLU A 628 -35.01 -0.65 25.97
N GLN A 629 -35.19 -0.92 27.28
CA GLN A 629 -34.18 -1.59 28.10
C GLN A 629 -33.87 -3.03 27.68
N LYS A 630 -34.73 -3.67 26.87
CA LYS A 630 -34.45 -4.97 26.23
C LYS A 630 -33.78 -4.81 24.87
N LEU A 631 -34.08 -3.72 24.16
CA LEU A 631 -33.48 -3.41 22.87
C LEU A 631 -32.04 -2.87 23.01
N ILE A 632 -31.81 -1.94 23.92
CA ILE A 632 -30.52 -1.24 24.12
C ILE A 632 -30.23 -1.02 25.61
N GLN A 633 -28.94 -1.04 25.98
CA GLN A 633 -28.51 -0.73 27.34
C GLN A 633 -28.50 0.79 27.59
N VAL A 634 -29.47 1.29 28.35
CA VAL A 634 -29.67 2.73 28.57
C VAL A 634 -28.70 3.37 29.59
N ASN A 635 -28.01 2.54 30.38
CA ASN A 635 -27.12 3.01 31.45
C ASN A 635 -25.66 3.21 31.01
N MET A 636 -25.28 2.75 29.81
CA MET A 636 -23.92 2.92 29.31
C MET A 636 -23.61 4.41 29.07
N LYS A 637 -22.41 4.81 29.50
CA LYS A 637 -21.83 6.16 29.35
C LYS A 637 -20.43 6.13 28.69
N GLY A 638 -20.08 4.98 28.14
CA GLY A 638 -18.82 4.64 27.48
C GLY A 638 -18.88 3.20 26.97
N SER A 639 -18.02 2.85 26.04
CA SER A 639 -17.89 1.57 25.32
C SER A 639 -17.58 0.43 26.27
N GLU A 640 -16.66 0.65 27.22
CA GLU A 640 -16.36 -0.29 28.30
C GLU A 640 -17.43 -0.34 29.39
N GLY A 641 -18.50 0.44 29.26
CA GLY A 641 -19.66 0.36 30.16
C GLY A 641 -20.34 -1.01 30.13
N ASN A 642 -20.11 -1.80 29.09
CA ASN A 642 -20.56 -3.19 28.95
C ASN A 642 -19.98 -4.13 30.04
N LEU A 643 -18.87 -3.76 30.68
CA LEU A 643 -18.31 -4.50 31.82
C LEU A 643 -19.13 -4.30 33.10
N ALA A 644 -19.82 -3.16 33.21
CA ALA A 644 -20.66 -2.83 34.35
C ALA A 644 -22.15 -3.17 34.11
N PHE A 645 -22.59 -3.13 32.85
CA PHE A 645 -23.98 -3.34 32.46
C PHE A 645 -24.09 -4.39 31.35
N PRO A 646 -24.99 -5.38 31.47
CA PRO A 646 -25.07 -6.47 30.49
C PRO A 646 -25.49 -5.96 29.09
N ASN A 647 -24.92 -6.59 28.06
CA ASN A 647 -25.26 -6.37 26.67
C ASN A 647 -26.73 -6.72 26.38
N MET A 648 -27.44 -5.77 25.75
CA MET A 648 -28.81 -5.95 25.26
C MET A 648 -28.81 -6.29 23.76
N LEU A 649 -29.99 -6.45 23.16
CA LEU A 649 -30.11 -6.94 21.77
C LEU A 649 -29.28 -6.13 20.76
N ASN A 650 -29.21 -4.80 20.89
CA ASN A 650 -28.37 -3.91 20.07
C ASN A 650 -26.92 -4.40 20.00
N GLU A 651 -26.25 -4.52 21.15
CA GLU A 651 -24.84 -4.92 21.22
C GLU A 651 -24.66 -6.39 20.81
N ARG A 652 -25.64 -7.25 21.15
CA ARG A 652 -25.56 -8.67 20.79
C ARG A 652 -25.67 -8.89 19.28
N PHE A 653 -26.50 -8.12 18.57
CA PHE A 653 -26.54 -8.16 17.10
C PHE A 653 -25.31 -7.52 16.48
N GLU A 654 -24.83 -6.40 17.03
CA GLU A 654 -23.59 -5.75 16.57
C GLU A 654 -22.43 -6.73 16.64
N THR A 655 -22.15 -7.31 17.81
CA THR A 655 -21.01 -8.21 17.99
C THR A 655 -21.19 -9.50 17.18
N PHE A 656 -22.43 -9.97 17.04
CA PHE A 656 -22.73 -11.12 16.20
C PHE A 656 -22.47 -10.85 14.71
N SER A 657 -22.70 -9.63 14.22
CA SER A 657 -22.39 -9.23 12.84
C SER A 657 -20.89 -9.36 12.54
N HIS A 658 -20.03 -8.92 13.47
CA HIS A 658 -18.58 -9.08 13.35
C HIS A 658 -18.15 -10.56 13.36
N ILE A 659 -18.78 -11.39 14.21
CA ILE A 659 -18.49 -12.82 14.30
C ILE A 659 -18.83 -13.57 13.00
N ILE A 660 -19.93 -13.19 12.32
CA ILE A 660 -20.31 -13.81 11.05
C ILE A 660 -19.25 -13.54 9.98
N GLU A 661 -18.67 -12.34 9.97
CA GLU A 661 -17.77 -11.86 8.93
C GLU A 661 -16.28 -12.02 9.24
N ALA A 662 -15.91 -12.72 10.33
CA ALA A 662 -14.52 -12.86 10.76
C ALA A 662 -13.60 -13.60 9.75
N GLY A 663 -14.16 -14.25 8.72
CA GLY A 663 -13.41 -14.88 7.64
C GLY A 663 -14.33 -15.28 6.48
N ASP A 664 -13.78 -15.84 5.41
CA ASP A 664 -14.54 -16.19 4.20
C ASP A 664 -15.07 -17.63 4.27
N THR A 665 -16.01 -17.88 5.19
CA THR A 665 -16.53 -19.23 5.46
C THR A 665 -18.05 -19.28 5.56
N GLU A 666 -18.62 -20.48 5.38
CA GLU A 666 -20.07 -20.68 5.51
C GLU A 666 -20.50 -20.50 6.98
N PRO A 667 -21.66 -19.84 7.25
CA PRO A 667 -22.19 -19.76 8.59
C PRO A 667 -22.35 -21.12 9.25
N THR A 668 -21.77 -21.26 10.44
CA THR A 668 -21.85 -22.47 11.24
C THR A 668 -23.26 -22.67 11.80
N LYS A 669 -23.62 -23.91 12.12
CA LYS A 669 -24.91 -24.23 12.75
C LYS A 669 -25.15 -23.42 14.05
N PRO A 670 -24.18 -23.28 14.98
CA PRO A 670 -24.35 -22.42 16.15
C PRO A 670 -24.64 -20.95 15.81
N GLN A 671 -24.00 -20.39 14.77
CA GLN A 671 -24.32 -19.02 14.33
C GLN A 671 -25.79 -18.92 13.87
N LEU A 672 -26.27 -19.89 13.07
CA LEU A 672 -27.67 -19.91 12.63
C LEU A 672 -28.65 -20.05 13.81
N ASP A 673 -28.32 -20.87 14.82
CA ASP A 673 -29.16 -21.06 16.02
C ASP A 673 -29.19 -19.81 16.91
N VAL A 674 -28.04 -19.12 17.05
CA VAL A 674 -27.95 -17.83 17.75
C VAL A 674 -28.77 -16.78 17.02
N PHE A 675 -28.68 -16.70 15.69
CA PHE A 675 -29.48 -15.77 14.90
C PHE A 675 -30.99 -15.99 15.11
N GLN A 676 -31.45 -17.25 15.08
CA GLN A 676 -32.85 -17.58 15.36
C GLN A 676 -33.28 -17.13 16.76
N THR A 677 -32.41 -17.33 17.75
CA THR A 677 -32.67 -16.93 19.14
C THR A 677 -32.77 -15.41 19.29
N LEU A 678 -31.81 -14.67 18.75
CA LEU A 678 -31.79 -13.21 18.80
C LEU A 678 -32.98 -12.61 18.04
N SER A 679 -33.29 -13.15 16.86
CA SER A 679 -34.42 -12.72 16.04
C SER A 679 -35.75 -12.93 16.78
N ALA A 680 -35.95 -14.07 17.42
CA ALA A 680 -37.16 -14.32 18.20
C ALA A 680 -37.32 -13.33 19.38
N GLN A 681 -36.21 -13.01 20.08
CA GLN A 681 -36.20 -12.02 21.15
C GLN A 681 -36.53 -10.61 20.64
N LEU A 682 -36.01 -10.24 19.46
CA LEU A 682 -36.33 -8.97 18.80
C LEU A 682 -37.81 -8.90 18.39
N GLU A 683 -38.34 -9.92 17.73
CA GLU A 683 -39.74 -9.94 17.29
C GLU A 683 -40.72 -9.83 18.48
N GLU A 684 -40.40 -10.42 19.63
CA GLU A 684 -41.18 -10.24 20.85
C GLU A 684 -41.28 -8.76 21.24
N GLN A 685 -40.16 -8.03 21.25
CA GLN A 685 -40.13 -6.62 21.63
C GLN A 685 -40.75 -5.72 20.55
N LEU A 686 -40.51 -6.00 19.27
CA LEU A 686 -41.11 -5.25 18.17
C LEU A 686 -42.63 -5.43 18.11
N THR A 687 -43.14 -6.62 18.47
CA THR A 687 -44.59 -6.86 18.59
C THR A 687 -45.19 -6.01 19.71
N LYS A 688 -44.56 -5.98 20.89
CA LYS A 688 -45.00 -5.11 22.00
C LYS A 688 -44.94 -3.63 21.62
N TRP A 689 -43.88 -3.20 20.94
CA TRP A 689 -43.74 -1.83 20.47
C TRP A 689 -44.84 -1.46 19.47
N THR A 690 -45.10 -2.34 18.51
CA THR A 690 -46.16 -2.16 17.51
C THR A 690 -47.52 -2.03 18.19
N GLN A 691 -47.81 -2.86 19.21
CA GLN A 691 -49.05 -2.78 19.96
C GLN A 691 -49.19 -1.45 20.72
N LEU A 692 -48.14 -0.96 21.39
CA LEU A 692 -48.18 0.36 22.03
C LEU A 692 -48.41 1.48 21.00
N LYS A 693 -47.73 1.39 19.86
CA LYS A 693 -47.83 2.34 18.74
C LYS A 693 -49.23 2.38 18.14
N THR A 694 -49.93 1.25 18.00
CA THR A 694 -51.28 1.19 17.43
C THR A 694 -52.37 1.48 18.46
N ASP A 695 -52.20 1.02 19.70
CA ASP A 695 -53.31 0.97 20.65
C ASP A 695 -53.24 2.05 21.72
N GLU A 696 -52.04 2.47 22.13
CA GLU A 696 -51.84 3.38 23.26
C GLU A 696 -51.42 4.78 22.83
N VAL A 697 -50.46 4.91 21.90
CA VAL A 697 -50.00 6.22 21.39
C VAL A 697 -51.18 7.06 20.87
N PRO A 698 -52.14 6.53 20.07
CA PRO A 698 -53.28 7.31 19.62
C PRO A 698 -54.23 7.70 20.76
N LYS A 699 -54.42 6.85 21.77
CA LYS A 699 -55.27 7.15 22.93
C LYS A 699 -54.69 8.29 23.76
N VAL A 700 -53.39 8.22 24.07
CA VAL A 700 -52.68 9.28 24.80
C VAL A 700 -52.68 10.58 23.97
N SER A 701 -52.44 10.48 22.66
CA SER A 701 -52.48 11.62 21.75
C SER A 701 -53.85 12.29 21.71
N GLU A 702 -54.94 11.53 21.74
CA GLU A 702 -56.30 12.08 21.78
C GLU A 702 -56.59 12.79 23.10
N LEU A 703 -56.15 12.25 24.24
CA LEU A 703 -56.24 12.91 25.55
C LEU A 703 -55.46 14.24 25.58
N ILE A 704 -54.32 14.32 24.90
CA ILE A 704 -53.53 15.54 24.78
C ILE A 704 -54.23 16.56 23.85
N LYS A 705 -54.79 16.10 22.73
CA LYS A 705 -55.57 16.95 21.80
C LYS A 705 -56.81 17.55 22.45
N GLN A 706 -57.53 16.78 23.27
CA GLN A 706 -58.70 17.26 24.01
C GLN A 706 -58.38 18.43 24.96
N ALA A 707 -57.12 18.59 25.33
CA ALA A 707 -56.61 19.72 26.11
C ALA A 707 -56.04 20.86 25.23
N ASN A 708 -56.32 20.87 23.93
CA ASN A 708 -55.84 21.84 22.93
C ASN A 708 -54.31 21.91 22.76
N LEU A 709 -53.62 20.78 22.96
CA LEU A 709 -52.19 20.65 22.68
C LEU A 709 -51.93 19.81 21.41
N PRO A 710 -50.79 20.00 20.74
CA PRO A 710 -50.38 19.15 19.62
C PRO A 710 -50.28 17.68 20.04
N ALA A 711 -50.72 16.77 19.18
CA ALA A 711 -50.61 15.34 19.42
C ALA A 711 -49.15 14.87 19.47
N LEU A 712 -48.93 13.74 20.13
CA LEU A 712 -47.69 13.01 19.96
C LEU A 712 -47.63 12.47 18.53
N LEU A 713 -46.46 12.60 17.90
CA LEU A 713 -46.23 12.15 16.54
C LEU A 713 -45.03 11.23 16.55
N ILE A 714 -45.14 10.11 15.83
CA ILE A 714 -43.96 9.32 15.48
C ILE A 714 -43.47 9.88 14.16
N SER A 715 -42.30 10.50 14.19
CA SER A 715 -41.65 10.99 12.99
C SER A 715 -41.28 9.80 12.10
N GLU A 716 -42.07 9.48 11.07
CA GLU A 716 -41.59 8.61 10.00
C GLU A 716 -40.47 9.35 9.28
N LYS A 717 -39.21 9.08 9.66
CA LYS A 717 -38.09 9.43 8.79
C LYS A 717 -38.30 8.67 7.50
N LYS A 718 -38.67 9.38 6.42
CA LYS A 718 -38.66 8.81 5.07
C LYS A 718 -37.25 8.28 4.84
N THR A 719 -37.15 6.97 4.62
CA THR A 719 -35.95 6.34 4.11
C THR A 719 -35.74 6.85 2.67
N GLY A 720 -34.81 7.79 2.48
CA GLY A 720 -34.37 8.22 1.16
C GLY A 720 -34.45 9.72 0.85
N GLU A 721 -33.88 10.58 1.71
CA GLU A 721 -33.27 11.85 1.27
C GLU A 721 -31.78 11.85 1.63
#